data_AF-A0A1T4YF45-F1
#
_entry.id   AF-A0A1T4YF45-F1
#
_cell.length_a   1.000
_cell.length_b   1.000
_cell.length_c   1.000
_cell.angle_alpha   90.00
_cell.angle_beta   90.00
_cell.angle_gamma   90.00
#
_symmetry.space_group_name_H-M   'P 1'
#
loop_
_entity.id
_entity.type
_entity.pdbx_description
1 polymer ?
#
loop_
_entity_poly.entity_id
_entity_poly.type
_entity_poly.pdbx_seq_one_letter_code
_entity_poly.pdbx_strand_id
1 'polypeptide(L)'
;MAKSSSGSTVTAVLTEGFTESLRHCTDTNLLLTRTMFRFSTLFVTALGLIAGHLTGADHPLLVDLSKDTSRHVIVAQGTPEIYQGHPTTVLLPDGKTMYCVWTYGHGGGCGPMKRSEDGGQTWSELLPVPENWATTRNCPALYWLTDPQGVSRLFVFAGQGPGGTRHPDNGGMHQAYSLDQGKTWTEMKANGLDCVMPFCTITPVDGGKRLIGLSNIRRPGETKDPRSNIVTQSESLDGGLTWSPWRVLVDLGDLKPCEPEVVRSPDGKQLLCLIRENIRTHGSHFITSDDEGRTWSDVKTLPPGLHGDRHKAKYAPDGRLVVTFRDMGASSPTRNHFVAWVGRYEDIISGKDGEYKIKLLHSHARSDCGYPGLEVLPDGTFVATTYVKYREGPDKHSVVSTRFQLKETDAMEKTTGISQAKVAGILLDDDQARYEGQWITGGSKIGFLTGTGYQATTQDGSATFTPDIPADGRYEVRLLYVASSNRSSKVEILIQDAQGEKKVTLNQREECLEEGIPHSLGVFEFVKGKKATIRILSKAKSGYAVVDGLQIVPEAEAKVERNTRADAGFSLQSSTSVQPPVEVKIPAPMLLKSAAAPDVVNGQSYDLVVIGGTPGGIATAVRAAREGLSVLLVNHTQHLGGFITSGAGGWEAPYDGLRSPLYAEMLRGISTYYRETYGEKSPQYLASMPSATSRAHIDRPKVEPRIAEMLFNQMVEKEKNLTVLLGHIVTQAEREGSLLKSVTLQALHGNGKDVVKVRAKIFADGMYEGDLIAAAGVKSQIGREARSQYNEPHAGVIYTAEREKAPGQRGFPKDADEGRLNIRYNSHATAEILEGPDSGEADGSVMAYNYRLILTRDPANRIMVTKPANYDDAMAKSAGGGGFVPNLPNGKVAWNGGRLIGPQNDYPAADWPTREAISKRYLEAMLMRLWWMQNDPEASEKERKQFAGYGLAADEFPDNHHVPYEIYVREARRLVGRSVFTEHDNKVADGIGRTPIHADSIAITDWPVDSVACLDRSVPGGHDDGIFFLAEESRPAQVPYRCLLAQEVDNLLVPVPLSASHVGWGSIRLEPVWMQAGEAAGFAAALATQNSTTPAKLDPDLLMRKLASSHVMISFFNDVDVTSDDPRVAAAQYFGTQGFFSTYDARLDAPLSEALKTVWLEGFESLKQGSLDPMVLARKVHAAEKQTAAANSETRGDFLAGLWRSLAKR
;
A
#
# COMPACT_ATOMS: atom_id res chain seq x y z
N MET A 1 -32.56 -35.08 11.90
CA MET A 1 -32.14 -36.46 12.23
C MET A 1 -31.89 -37.16 10.88
N ALA A 2 -30.66 -37.56 10.56
CA ALA A 2 -30.13 -38.94 10.69
C ALA A 2 -30.68 -39.92 9.61
N LYS A 3 -29.89 -40.76 8.90
CA LYS A 3 -28.43 -41.06 8.93
C LYS A 3 -28.01 -41.99 7.76
N SER A 4 -26.75 -41.92 7.27
CA SER A 4 -25.92 -43.03 6.63
C SER A 4 -26.42 -43.75 5.33
N SER A 5 -25.61 -44.42 4.48
CA SER A 5 -24.13 -44.47 4.19
C SER A 5 -23.79 -45.39 2.98
N SER A 6 -22.58 -45.27 2.38
CA SER A 6 -21.82 -46.28 1.55
C SER A 6 -22.44 -46.81 0.23
N GLY A 7 -21.75 -47.34 -0.81
CA GLY A 7 -20.31 -47.58 -1.15
C GLY A 7 -20.17 -48.67 -2.26
N SER A 8 -19.05 -48.97 -2.95
CA SER A 8 -17.75 -48.26 -3.15
C SER A 8 -16.74 -49.03 -4.08
N THR A 9 -16.30 -48.40 -5.20
CA THR A 9 -14.92 -48.47 -5.80
C THR A 9 -14.44 -49.69 -6.66
N VAL A 10 -13.35 -49.50 -7.44
CA VAL A 10 -12.41 -50.47 -8.14
C VAL A 10 -12.67 -50.81 -9.65
N THR A 11 -11.70 -51.13 -10.53
CA THR A 11 -10.56 -50.34 -11.13
C THR A 11 -9.88 -51.06 -12.36
N ALA A 12 -9.91 -50.44 -13.57
CA ALA A 12 -8.91 -50.44 -14.69
C ALA A 12 -8.38 -51.79 -15.32
N VAL A 13 -7.47 -51.91 -16.34
CA VAL A 13 -6.48 -51.00 -17.03
C VAL A 13 -5.88 -51.59 -18.38
N LEU A 14 -5.22 -50.76 -19.24
CA LEU A 14 -4.20 -51.03 -20.33
C LEU A 14 -4.58 -51.80 -21.66
N THR A 15 -3.91 -51.75 -22.86
CA THR A 15 -2.97 -50.80 -23.59
C THR A 15 -2.85 -51.09 -25.14
N GLU A 16 -2.17 -50.18 -25.90
CA GLU A 16 -1.38 -50.35 -27.18
C GLU A 16 -2.08 -50.70 -28.53
N GLY A 17 -1.55 -50.41 -29.75
CA GLY A 17 -0.41 -49.54 -30.18
C GLY A 17 0.14 -49.78 -31.63
N PHE A 18 0.41 -48.72 -32.43
CA PHE A 18 1.18 -48.65 -33.74
C PHE A 18 0.63 -49.42 -34.98
N THR A 19 1.03 -49.26 -36.28
CA THR A 19 2.05 -48.45 -37.05
C THR A 19 1.67 -48.25 -38.57
N GLU A 20 2.20 -47.22 -39.27
CA GLU A 20 2.66 -47.11 -40.72
C GLU A 20 1.82 -47.60 -41.97
N SER A 21 2.02 -47.18 -43.25
CA SER A 21 2.63 -45.98 -43.92
C SER A 21 2.39 -45.89 -45.48
N LEU A 22 2.77 -44.75 -46.12
CA LEU A 22 3.23 -44.50 -47.53
C LEU A 22 2.35 -44.49 -48.83
N ARG A 23 2.13 -43.26 -49.36
CA ARG A 23 2.30 -42.71 -50.75
C ARG A 23 1.70 -43.34 -52.04
N HIS A 24 0.94 -42.51 -52.80
CA HIS A 24 1.34 -41.98 -54.13
C HIS A 24 0.61 -40.66 -54.50
N CYS A 25 0.86 -40.04 -55.68
CA CYS A 25 0.62 -38.61 -55.96
C CYS A 25 0.13 -38.30 -57.40
N THR A 26 -0.76 -37.29 -57.58
CA THR A 26 -0.71 -36.21 -58.63
C THR A 26 -1.93 -35.26 -58.58
N ASP A 27 -1.69 -33.94 -58.69
CA ASP A 27 -2.34 -32.87 -59.51
C ASP A 27 -3.84 -32.97 -59.94
N THR A 28 -4.67 -31.90 -60.04
CA THR A 28 -4.49 -30.42 -59.85
C THR A 28 -5.84 -29.67 -59.68
N ASN A 29 -5.78 -28.39 -59.23
CA ASN A 29 -6.70 -27.24 -59.51
C ASN A 29 -8.13 -27.12 -58.92
N LEU A 30 -8.35 -25.99 -58.22
CA LEU A 30 -9.61 -25.20 -58.03
C LEU A 30 -9.13 -23.71 -57.91
N LEU A 31 -9.65 -22.64 -58.55
CA LEU A 31 -11.01 -22.07 -58.68
C LEU A 31 -11.65 -21.71 -57.31
N LEU A 32 -12.22 -20.52 -57.04
CA LEU A 32 -12.51 -19.24 -57.75
C LEU A 32 -12.52 -18.12 -56.67
N THR A 33 -11.89 -16.93 -56.72
CA THR A 33 -11.85 -15.78 -57.66
C THR A 33 -13.13 -14.93 -57.78
N ARG A 34 -13.08 -13.64 -57.34
CA ARG A 34 -13.67 -12.38 -57.92
C ARG A 34 -13.89 -11.29 -56.84
N THR A 35 -13.62 -9.98 -57.02
CA THR A 35 -12.87 -9.24 -58.06
C THR A 35 -12.18 -7.98 -57.49
N MET A 36 -11.01 -7.68 -58.03
CA MET A 36 -10.11 -6.54 -57.75
C MET A 36 -10.60 -5.15 -58.21
N PHE A 37 -9.90 -4.11 -57.76
CA PHE A 37 -9.03 -3.17 -58.53
C PHE A 37 -8.24 -2.33 -57.50
N ARG A 38 -7.10 -1.64 -57.72
CA ARG A 38 -5.93 -1.53 -58.67
C ARG A 38 -4.94 -0.58 -57.95
N PHE A 39 -3.65 -0.33 -58.24
CA PHE A 39 -2.54 -0.67 -59.19
C PHE A 39 -1.26 -0.12 -58.48
N SER A 40 0.02 -0.36 -58.78
CA SER A 40 0.80 -1.33 -59.58
C SER A 40 2.31 -1.12 -59.25
N THR A 41 3.19 -2.10 -59.47
CA THR A 41 4.58 -2.08 -58.95
C THR A 41 5.59 -2.68 -59.94
N LEU A 42 6.76 -2.06 -60.15
CA LEU A 42 7.95 -2.68 -60.80
C LEU A 42 9.23 -1.80 -60.71
N PHE A 43 10.38 -2.43 -60.43
CA PHE A 43 11.75 -1.86 -60.30
C PHE A 43 11.95 -0.79 -59.19
N VAL A 44 13.13 -0.65 -58.54
CA VAL A 44 14.48 -1.20 -58.78
C VAL A 44 15.01 -1.98 -57.56
N THR A 45 15.90 -2.95 -57.77
CA THR A 45 16.62 -3.72 -56.73
C THR A 45 18.07 -3.26 -56.51
N ALA A 46 18.62 -3.64 -55.35
CA ALA A 46 20.06 -3.73 -55.02
C ALA A 46 20.86 -2.43 -54.80
N LEU A 47 20.69 -1.85 -53.60
CA LEU A 47 21.76 -1.26 -52.78
C LEU A 47 21.23 -1.15 -51.33
N GLY A 48 21.98 -1.61 -50.32
CA GLY A 48 21.52 -1.59 -48.91
C GLY A 48 21.55 -2.92 -48.14
N LEU A 49 22.46 -3.84 -48.45
CA LEU A 49 22.97 -4.73 -47.40
C LEU A 49 23.79 -3.87 -46.41
N ILE A 50 23.72 -4.19 -45.11
CA ILE A 50 24.28 -3.42 -43.97
C ILE A 50 23.45 -2.16 -43.60
N ALA A 51 22.39 -2.36 -42.80
CA ALA A 51 21.87 -1.41 -41.78
C ALA A 51 20.65 -2.02 -41.06
N GLY A 52 20.86 -2.95 -40.11
CA GLY A 52 19.75 -3.68 -39.47
C GLY A 52 20.12 -4.38 -38.16
N HIS A 53 20.51 -3.62 -37.15
CA HIS A 53 20.79 -4.03 -35.76
C HIS A 53 20.66 -2.82 -34.82
N LEU A 54 20.46 -3.05 -33.52
CA LEU A 54 20.34 -2.07 -32.41
C LEU A 54 19.04 -1.23 -32.41
N THR A 55 18.33 -0.99 -31.30
CA THR A 55 18.36 -1.51 -29.90
C THR A 55 16.91 -1.48 -29.33
N GLY A 56 16.54 -2.19 -28.27
CA GLY A 56 17.27 -3.20 -27.48
C GLY A 56 17.56 -2.80 -26.03
N ALA A 57 16.75 -3.32 -25.10
CA ALA A 57 16.88 -3.30 -23.62
C ALA A 57 16.70 -1.96 -22.86
N ASP A 58 15.84 -1.97 -21.83
CA ASP A 58 15.65 -0.87 -20.86
C ASP A 58 16.72 -0.80 -19.76
N HIS A 59 17.64 -1.78 -19.69
CA HIS A 59 18.69 -1.87 -18.70
C HIS A 59 20.04 -2.24 -19.35
N PRO A 60 21.17 -1.69 -18.87
CA PRO A 60 22.50 -2.10 -19.31
C PRO A 60 22.74 -3.60 -19.06
N LEU A 61 23.48 -4.25 -19.95
CA LEU A 61 23.80 -5.69 -19.87
C LEU A 61 24.51 -6.03 -18.56
N LEU A 62 24.38 -7.27 -18.07
CA LEU A 62 24.85 -7.67 -16.75
C LEU A 62 25.99 -8.71 -16.81
N VAL A 63 27.15 -8.35 -16.26
CA VAL A 63 28.23 -9.28 -15.93
C VAL A 63 28.21 -9.57 -14.43
N ASP A 64 28.17 -10.84 -14.01
CA ASP A 64 28.20 -11.23 -12.59
C ASP A 64 29.55 -11.80 -12.18
N LEU A 65 30.38 -10.97 -11.54
CA LEU A 65 31.66 -11.38 -10.95
C LEU A 65 31.50 -11.87 -9.49
N SER A 66 30.33 -11.69 -8.86
CA SER A 66 30.16 -11.91 -7.43
C SER A 66 30.31 -13.37 -6.96
N LYS A 67 30.38 -14.31 -7.91
CA LYS A 67 30.69 -15.73 -7.67
C LYS A 67 32.18 -16.08 -7.90
N ASP A 68 32.93 -15.25 -8.63
CA ASP A 68 34.36 -15.47 -8.88
C ASP A 68 35.20 -14.98 -7.70
N THR A 69 35.19 -15.78 -6.63
CA THR A 69 35.89 -15.45 -5.38
C THR A 69 37.42 -15.36 -5.53
N SER A 70 38.00 -15.76 -6.68
CA SER A 70 39.42 -15.53 -6.97
C SER A 70 39.77 -14.05 -7.14
N ARG A 71 38.76 -13.22 -7.47
CA ARG A 71 38.88 -11.76 -7.66
C ARG A 71 38.69 -10.97 -6.36
N HIS A 72 38.38 -11.64 -5.25
CA HIS A 72 37.96 -10.99 -4.00
C HIS A 72 39.05 -11.03 -2.94
N VAL A 73 39.60 -9.86 -2.61
CA VAL A 73 40.60 -9.68 -1.55
C VAL A 73 39.91 -9.16 -0.29
N ILE A 74 39.94 -9.95 0.79
CA ILE A 74 39.39 -9.56 2.09
C ILE A 74 40.43 -8.70 2.82
N VAL A 75 40.16 -7.40 2.96
CA VAL A 75 41.03 -6.46 3.68
C VAL A 75 40.90 -6.67 5.20
N ALA A 76 39.65 -6.85 5.65
CA ALA A 76 39.31 -7.15 7.03
C ALA A 76 38.07 -8.06 7.07
N GLN A 77 38.24 -9.26 7.62
CA GLN A 77 37.14 -10.21 7.86
C GLN A 77 36.26 -9.72 9.02
N GLY A 78 34.95 -9.87 8.89
CA GLY A 78 34.00 -9.72 9.98
C GLY A 78 33.86 -11.02 10.78
N THR A 79 33.64 -10.93 12.08
CA THR A 79 33.43 -12.10 12.97
C THR A 79 32.00 -12.05 13.55
N PRO A 80 31.53 -13.03 14.34
CA PRO A 80 30.23 -12.94 15.01
C PRO A 80 30.16 -11.74 15.99
N GLU A 81 31.29 -11.22 16.44
CA GLU A 81 31.44 -10.05 17.31
C GLU A 81 31.71 -8.78 16.48
N ILE A 82 32.70 -8.82 15.59
CA ILE A 82 33.31 -7.66 14.92
C ILE A 82 32.65 -7.39 13.56
N TYR A 83 31.98 -6.25 13.47
CA TYR A 83 31.47 -5.68 12.22
C TYR A 83 32.53 -4.74 11.63
N GLN A 84 32.98 -4.98 10.40
CA GLN A 84 33.81 -4.06 9.62
C GLN A 84 32.88 -3.24 8.70
N GLY A 85 32.93 -1.91 8.76
CA GLY A 85 32.00 -1.02 8.05
C GLY A 85 32.67 0.20 7.41
N HIS A 86 31.99 0.79 6.43
CA HIS A 86 32.30 2.13 5.87
C HIS A 86 33.79 2.39 5.54
N PRO A 87 34.41 1.57 4.69
CA PRO A 87 35.79 1.78 4.26
C PRO A 87 35.92 2.98 3.32
N THR A 88 37.12 3.57 3.27
CA THR A 88 37.60 4.33 2.11
C THR A 88 39.04 3.96 1.78
N THR A 89 39.41 4.10 0.51
CA THR A 89 40.74 3.79 -0.03
C THR A 89 41.41 5.02 -0.60
N VAL A 90 42.73 4.93 -0.80
CA VAL A 90 43.44 5.75 -1.78
C VAL A 90 44.65 4.99 -2.33
N LEU A 91 44.93 5.16 -3.62
CA LEU A 91 46.18 4.75 -4.27
C LEU A 91 47.19 5.92 -4.24
N LEU A 92 48.42 5.66 -3.82
CA LEU A 92 49.49 6.67 -3.82
C LEU A 92 50.10 6.87 -5.23
N PRO A 93 50.80 7.99 -5.48
CA PRO A 93 51.44 8.27 -6.77
C PRO A 93 52.52 7.27 -7.25
N ASP A 94 52.90 6.28 -6.45
CA ASP A 94 53.78 5.18 -6.87
C ASP A 94 53.05 4.10 -7.70
N GLY A 95 51.72 4.19 -7.80
CA GLY A 95 50.89 3.27 -8.60
C GLY A 95 50.69 1.88 -8.00
N LYS A 96 51.11 1.64 -6.75
CA LYS A 96 51.02 0.32 -6.10
C LYS A 96 50.78 0.36 -4.60
N THR A 97 51.19 1.41 -3.90
CA THR A 97 50.92 1.56 -2.47
C THR A 97 49.48 2.01 -2.29
N MET A 98 48.65 1.18 -1.68
CA MET A 98 47.27 1.50 -1.32
C MET A 98 47.10 1.58 0.19
N TYR A 99 46.23 2.47 0.64
CA TYR A 99 45.75 2.51 2.02
C TYR A 99 44.24 2.24 2.05
N CYS A 100 43.77 1.58 3.11
CA CYS A 100 42.36 1.38 3.40
C CYS A 100 42.10 1.64 4.89
N VAL A 101 41.11 2.47 5.22
CA VAL A 101 40.68 2.81 6.59
C VAL A 101 39.18 2.63 6.71
N TRP A 102 38.68 2.15 7.85
CA TRP A 102 37.27 1.79 8.02
C TRP A 102 36.76 2.02 9.46
N THR A 103 35.51 1.64 9.76
CA THR A 103 34.94 1.67 11.12
C THR A 103 34.67 0.28 11.71
N TYR A 104 34.89 0.11 13.01
CA TYR A 104 34.28 -0.98 13.77
C TYR A 104 32.81 -0.64 14.07
N GLY A 105 31.89 -1.43 13.52
CA GLY A 105 30.45 -1.17 13.55
C GLY A 105 29.98 -0.18 12.46
N HIS A 106 28.70 -0.24 12.10
CA HIS A 106 28.07 0.67 11.14
C HIS A 106 28.12 2.13 11.65
N GLY A 107 29.04 2.93 11.09
CA GLY A 107 29.33 4.30 11.53
C GLY A 107 30.00 4.42 12.91
N GLY A 108 30.59 3.32 13.41
CA GLY A 108 31.18 3.26 14.75
C GLY A 108 32.59 3.87 14.85
N GLY A 109 33.45 3.26 15.67
CA GLY A 109 34.80 3.78 15.96
C GLY A 109 35.67 3.76 14.71
N CYS A 110 36.26 4.90 14.37
CA CYS A 110 37.12 5.06 13.18
C CYS A 110 38.57 4.67 13.47
N GLY A 111 39.34 4.48 12.40
CA GLY A 111 40.80 4.35 12.47
C GLY A 111 41.46 2.97 12.38
N PRO A 112 40.79 1.79 12.41
CA PRO A 112 41.47 0.59 11.93
C PRO A 112 41.85 0.81 10.45
N MET A 113 43.15 0.63 10.16
CA MET A 113 43.77 0.98 8.89
C MET A 113 44.77 -0.11 8.49
N LYS A 114 44.84 -0.41 7.20
CA LYS A 114 45.84 -1.29 6.58
C LYS A 114 46.45 -0.63 5.35
N ARG A 115 47.65 -1.08 4.99
CA ARG A 115 48.38 -0.71 3.77
C ARG A 115 48.63 -1.95 2.90
N SER A 116 48.68 -1.75 1.60
CA SER A 116 49.18 -2.70 0.61
C SER A 116 50.35 -2.06 -0.14
N GLU A 117 51.31 -2.86 -0.60
CA GLU A 117 52.41 -2.43 -1.48
C GLU A 117 52.35 -3.05 -2.88
N ASP A 118 51.33 -3.87 -3.15
CA ASP A 118 51.15 -4.69 -4.37
C ASP A 118 49.87 -4.36 -5.15
N GLY A 119 49.33 -3.16 -4.95
CA GLY A 119 48.08 -2.70 -5.57
C GLY A 119 46.83 -3.33 -4.98
N GLY A 120 46.86 -3.74 -3.70
CA GLY A 120 45.69 -4.30 -2.99
C GLY A 120 45.43 -5.79 -3.28
N GLN A 121 46.48 -6.58 -3.54
CA GLN A 121 46.41 -8.05 -3.62
C GLN A 121 46.64 -8.67 -2.24
N THR A 122 47.62 -8.16 -1.49
CA THR A 122 47.83 -8.44 -0.07
C THR A 122 47.73 -7.16 0.75
N TRP A 123 47.44 -7.31 2.04
CA TRP A 123 47.28 -6.19 2.98
C TRP A 123 48.01 -6.49 4.28
N SER A 124 48.62 -5.45 4.86
CA SER A 124 49.36 -5.50 6.12
C SER A 124 48.51 -5.95 7.30
N GLU A 125 49.16 -6.18 8.45
CA GLU A 125 48.48 -6.06 9.74
C GLU A 125 48.00 -4.62 9.99
N LEU A 126 47.18 -4.44 11.03
CA LEU A 126 46.68 -3.12 11.43
C LEU A 126 47.85 -2.16 11.70
N LEU A 127 47.80 -0.99 11.07
CA LEU A 127 48.80 0.06 11.27
C LEU A 127 48.57 0.79 12.61
N PRO A 128 49.65 1.25 13.28
CA PRO A 128 49.50 2.10 14.45
C PRO A 128 48.92 3.46 14.05
N VAL A 129 47.85 3.86 14.73
CA VAL A 129 47.25 5.19 14.67
C VAL A 129 47.19 5.79 16.09
N PRO A 130 47.21 7.13 16.26
CA PRO A 130 47.07 7.76 17.57
C PRO A 130 45.78 7.34 18.30
N GLU A 131 45.89 7.10 19.61
CA GLU A 131 44.81 6.53 20.44
C GLU A 131 43.47 7.26 20.32
N ASN A 132 43.50 8.60 20.15
CA ASN A 132 42.29 9.40 20.04
C ASN A 132 41.43 9.07 18.79
N TRP A 133 42.02 8.45 17.75
CA TRP A 133 41.28 8.01 16.55
C TRP A 133 40.18 7.00 16.92
N ALA A 134 40.44 6.03 17.80
CA ALA A 134 39.51 4.96 18.14
C ALA A 134 38.21 5.45 18.81
N THR A 135 38.20 6.68 19.34
CA THR A 135 37.02 7.33 19.94
C THR A 135 36.33 8.33 19.01
N THR A 136 36.91 8.64 17.85
CA THR A 136 36.21 9.34 16.75
C THR A 136 35.23 8.40 16.05
N ARG A 137 34.17 8.94 15.46
CA ARG A 137 33.09 8.16 14.84
C ARG A 137 32.69 8.70 13.47
N ASN A 138 31.78 7.95 12.84
CA ASN A 138 31.10 8.33 11.61
C ASN A 138 32.03 8.42 10.38
N CYS A 139 32.39 7.23 9.87
CA CYS A 139 32.78 6.96 8.47
C CYS A 139 34.07 7.67 7.99
N PRO A 140 35.26 7.10 8.16
CA PRO A 140 36.51 7.77 7.78
C PRO A 140 36.58 7.98 6.26
N ALA A 141 37.00 9.17 5.85
CA ALA A 141 37.23 9.53 4.46
C ALA A 141 38.71 9.85 4.23
N LEU A 142 39.38 9.03 3.42
CA LEU A 142 40.82 9.03 3.16
C LEU A 142 41.13 9.76 1.84
N TYR A 143 42.09 10.69 1.86
CA TYR A 143 42.51 11.45 0.67
C TYR A 143 44.02 11.69 0.63
N TRP A 144 44.59 11.69 -0.59
CA TRP A 144 45.93 12.23 -0.86
C TRP A 144 45.78 13.62 -1.46
N LEU A 145 46.18 14.65 -0.71
CA LEU A 145 46.02 16.06 -1.08
C LEU A 145 47.39 16.72 -1.21
N THR A 146 47.53 17.66 -2.15
CA THR A 146 48.77 18.44 -2.35
C THR A 146 48.42 19.92 -2.33
N ASP A 147 49.20 20.72 -1.60
CA ASP A 147 49.01 22.18 -1.55
C ASP A 147 49.62 22.88 -2.77
N PRO A 148 49.31 24.18 -3.00
CA PRO A 148 49.86 24.93 -4.14
C PRO A 148 51.39 25.13 -4.09
N GLN A 149 52.06 24.73 -2.99
CA GLN A 149 53.51 24.75 -2.82
C GLN A 149 54.15 23.37 -3.11
N GLY A 150 53.34 22.36 -3.43
CA GLY A 150 53.79 21.01 -3.80
C GLY A 150 53.97 20.06 -2.62
N VAL A 151 53.58 20.43 -1.39
CA VAL A 151 53.66 19.53 -0.24
C VAL A 151 52.43 18.63 -0.23
N SER A 152 52.65 17.34 -0.44
CA SER A 152 51.60 16.32 -0.37
C SER A 152 51.41 15.80 1.05
N ARG A 153 50.15 15.51 1.42
CA ARG A 153 49.71 14.99 2.72
C ARG A 153 48.67 13.90 2.50
N LEU A 154 48.76 12.85 3.29
CA LEU A 154 47.72 11.83 3.39
C LEU A 154 46.78 12.22 4.55
N PHE A 155 45.49 12.44 4.28
CA PHE A 155 44.50 12.90 5.26
C PHE A 155 43.46 11.81 5.54
N VAL A 156 42.99 11.72 6.78
CA VAL A 156 41.73 11.05 7.14
C VAL A 156 40.81 12.06 7.82
N PHE A 157 39.58 12.17 7.33
CA PHE A 157 38.50 12.95 7.94
C PHE A 157 37.48 12.02 8.60
N ALA A 158 36.91 12.39 9.75
CA ALA A 158 35.87 11.65 10.46
C ALA A 158 34.71 12.59 10.83
N GLY A 159 33.46 12.09 10.77
CA GLY A 159 32.26 12.92 10.96
C GLY A 159 31.96 13.32 12.40
N GLN A 160 32.66 12.76 13.39
CA GLN A 160 32.53 13.12 14.80
C GLN A 160 33.87 12.97 15.54
N GLY A 161 34.15 13.91 16.43
CA GLY A 161 35.33 13.90 17.29
C GLY A 161 35.34 12.84 18.41
N PRO A 162 36.44 12.82 19.21
CA PRO A 162 36.60 11.92 20.35
C PRO A 162 35.40 11.96 21.31
N GLY A 163 34.77 10.80 21.54
CA GLY A 163 33.62 10.67 22.43
C GLY A 163 32.25 10.95 21.80
N GLY A 164 32.17 11.10 20.47
CA GLY A 164 30.90 11.26 19.74
C GLY A 164 29.88 10.13 19.98
N THR A 165 28.62 10.36 19.63
CA THR A 165 27.50 9.40 19.82
C THR A 165 26.96 8.87 18.50
N ARG A 166 26.34 7.68 18.50
CA ARG A 166 25.83 7.03 17.29
C ARG A 166 24.67 7.78 16.59
N HIS A 167 24.19 8.90 17.12
CA HIS A 167 23.05 9.63 16.54
C HIS A 167 23.46 10.49 15.33
N PRO A 168 22.63 10.54 14.27
CA PRO A 168 22.90 11.27 13.03
C PRO A 168 22.56 12.77 13.16
N ASP A 169 22.96 13.37 14.27
CA ASP A 169 22.91 14.81 14.51
C ASP A 169 24.10 15.46 13.77
N ASN A 170 24.08 16.78 13.53
CA ASN A 170 25.26 17.48 12.98
C ASN A 170 26.44 17.34 13.95
N GLY A 171 27.51 16.67 13.52
CA GLY A 171 28.72 16.42 14.31
C GLY A 171 29.91 17.20 13.78
N GLY A 172 30.68 17.80 14.68
CA GLY A 172 31.91 18.51 14.33
C GLY A 172 32.93 17.58 13.67
N MET A 173 33.22 17.82 12.39
CA MET A 173 34.15 17.06 11.58
C MET A 173 35.58 17.22 12.13
N HIS A 174 36.29 16.09 12.19
CA HIS A 174 37.68 16.02 12.62
C HIS A 174 38.55 15.53 11.48
N GLN A 175 39.81 15.94 11.49
CA GLN A 175 40.82 15.52 10.52
C GLN A 175 42.15 15.18 11.22
N ALA A 176 42.86 14.23 10.63
CA ALA A 176 44.25 13.90 10.93
C ALA A 176 45.03 13.76 9.62
N TYR A 177 46.34 13.99 9.66
CA TYR A 177 47.19 13.87 8.48
C TYR A 177 48.54 13.24 8.74
N SER A 178 49.19 12.83 7.66
CA SER A 178 50.57 12.34 7.61
C SER A 178 51.37 13.11 6.56
N LEU A 179 52.62 13.42 6.91
CA LEU A 179 53.61 14.09 6.05
C LEU A 179 54.66 13.12 5.47
N ASP A 180 54.66 11.85 5.90
CA ASP A 180 55.71 10.86 5.61
C ASP A 180 55.21 9.64 4.81
N GLN A 181 54.09 9.84 4.09
CA GLN A 181 53.35 8.85 3.32
C GLN A 181 52.65 7.78 4.18
N GLY A 182 52.15 8.16 5.35
CA GLY A 182 51.32 7.31 6.20
C GLY A 182 52.10 6.37 7.13
N LYS A 183 53.32 6.74 7.52
CA LYS A 183 54.14 6.02 8.52
C LYS A 183 53.92 6.58 9.93
N THR A 184 53.77 7.89 10.04
CA THR A 184 53.32 8.60 11.25
C THR A 184 52.12 9.48 10.94
N TRP A 185 51.27 9.72 11.94
CA TRP A 185 50.00 10.41 11.82
C TRP A 185 49.80 11.39 12.97
N THR A 186 49.15 12.53 12.71
CA THR A 186 48.65 13.40 13.78
C THR A 186 47.46 12.79 14.50
N GLU A 187 47.22 13.24 15.72
CA GLU A 187 45.91 13.09 16.37
C GLU A 187 44.77 13.66 15.50
N MET A 188 43.57 13.13 15.68
CA MET A 188 42.34 13.71 15.14
C MET A 188 42.02 15.04 15.83
N LYS A 189 41.80 16.11 15.06
CA LYS A 189 41.49 17.47 15.54
C LYS A 189 40.33 18.07 14.76
N ALA A 190 39.47 18.83 15.43
CA ALA A 190 38.33 19.51 14.80
C ALA A 190 38.80 20.48 13.72
N ASN A 191 38.10 20.53 12.58
CA ASN A 191 38.42 21.45 11.47
C ASN A 191 37.44 22.63 11.32
N GLY A 192 36.44 22.73 12.21
CA GLY A 192 35.48 23.83 12.24
C GLY A 192 34.21 23.63 11.40
N LEU A 193 34.04 22.47 10.75
CA LEU A 193 32.84 22.15 9.97
C LEU A 193 31.95 21.13 10.68
N ASP A 194 30.68 21.44 10.88
CA ASP A 194 29.68 20.45 11.31
C ASP A 194 29.19 19.61 10.12
N CYS A 195 28.87 18.33 10.33
CA CYS A 195 28.43 17.46 9.24
C CYS A 195 27.56 16.27 9.65
N VAL A 196 26.81 15.72 8.70
CA VAL A 196 26.19 14.39 8.81
C VAL A 196 27.13 13.31 8.25
N MET A 197 27.94 13.67 7.26
CA MET A 197 29.05 12.85 6.74
C MET A 197 30.33 13.71 6.64
N PRO A 198 31.53 13.19 6.93
CA PRO A 198 32.77 13.87 6.52
C PRO A 198 32.87 13.91 4.98
N PHE A 199 33.80 14.70 4.45
CA PHE A 199 33.93 14.97 3.01
C PHE A 199 33.75 13.74 2.12
N CYS A 200 32.70 13.76 1.30
CA CYS A 200 32.33 12.68 0.40
C CYS A 200 33.11 12.76 -0.93
N THR A 201 33.51 13.96 -1.35
CA THR A 201 34.63 14.21 -2.27
C THR A 201 35.46 15.39 -1.80
N ILE A 202 36.76 15.35 -2.06
CA ILE A 202 37.62 16.52 -2.19
C ILE A 202 38.24 16.47 -3.59
N THR A 203 38.19 17.57 -4.34
CA THR A 203 38.75 17.64 -5.69
C THR A 203 39.54 18.94 -5.92
N PRO A 204 40.69 18.89 -6.61
CA PRO A 204 41.46 20.08 -6.96
C PRO A 204 40.81 20.85 -8.11
N VAL A 205 40.81 22.16 -7.95
CA VAL A 205 40.23 23.14 -8.87
C VAL A 205 41.20 24.30 -9.14
N ASP A 206 40.92 25.11 -10.16
CA ASP A 206 41.77 26.23 -10.60
C ASP A 206 43.22 25.81 -10.93
N GLY A 207 43.39 24.59 -11.46
CA GLY A 207 44.71 23.99 -11.72
C GLY A 207 45.44 23.54 -10.45
N GLY A 208 44.72 23.19 -9.37
CA GLY A 208 45.30 22.76 -8.09
C GLY A 208 45.63 23.88 -7.11
N LYS A 209 45.27 25.13 -7.43
CA LYS A 209 45.48 26.30 -6.55
C LYS A 209 44.48 26.37 -5.39
N ARG A 210 43.37 25.63 -5.51
CA ARG A 210 42.28 25.55 -4.53
C ARG A 210 41.73 24.12 -4.53
N LEU A 211 41.24 23.67 -3.39
CA LEU A 211 40.44 22.45 -3.26
C LEU A 211 38.99 22.84 -2.97
N ILE A 212 38.04 22.09 -3.53
CA ILE A 212 36.66 22.08 -3.04
C ILE A 212 36.36 20.73 -2.38
N GLY A 213 35.79 20.78 -1.18
CA GLY A 213 35.34 19.62 -0.41
C GLY A 213 33.83 19.65 -0.33
N LEU A 214 33.17 18.58 -0.79
CA LEU A 214 31.71 18.46 -0.81
C LEU A 214 31.24 17.40 0.18
N SER A 215 30.14 17.67 0.86
CA SER A 215 29.46 16.71 1.74
C SER A 215 27.98 17.05 1.92
N ASN A 216 27.33 16.49 2.95
CA ASN A 216 25.99 16.87 3.37
C ASN A 216 25.88 17.14 4.88
N ILE A 217 25.01 18.09 5.23
CA ILE A 217 24.69 18.51 6.60
C ILE A 217 23.17 18.47 6.82
N ARG A 218 22.69 18.55 8.07
CA ARG A 218 21.30 18.93 8.35
C ARG A 218 21.08 20.40 8.05
N ARG A 219 19.87 20.82 7.67
CA ARG A 219 19.57 22.24 7.42
C ARG A 219 19.92 23.10 8.65
N PRO A 220 20.36 24.36 8.46
CA PRO A 220 20.54 25.28 9.57
C PRO A 220 19.30 25.34 10.47
N GLY A 221 19.47 25.04 11.77
CA GLY A 221 18.40 24.96 12.76
C GLY A 221 17.79 23.56 12.96
N GLU A 222 17.85 22.67 11.98
CA GLU A 222 17.37 21.28 12.10
C GLU A 222 18.48 20.37 12.65
N THR A 223 18.19 19.57 13.67
CA THR A 223 19.18 18.64 14.27
C THR A 223 18.82 17.17 14.12
N LYS A 224 17.53 16.80 14.15
CA LYS A 224 17.07 15.41 14.30
C LYS A 224 16.02 14.93 13.29
N ASP A 225 15.56 15.80 12.40
CA ASP A 225 14.50 15.47 11.44
C ASP A 225 14.91 14.33 10.46
N PRO A 226 14.00 13.39 10.12
CA PRO A 226 14.33 12.25 9.26
C PRO A 226 14.53 12.61 7.77
N ARG A 227 13.91 13.66 7.24
CA ARG A 227 14.04 14.14 5.84
C ARG A 227 15.17 15.15 5.64
N SER A 228 15.55 15.87 6.70
CA SER A 228 16.66 16.84 6.69
C SER A 228 17.97 16.26 6.16
N ASN A 229 18.41 16.72 4.99
CA ASN A 229 19.82 16.91 4.60
C ASN A 229 19.88 17.96 3.49
N ILE A 230 21.01 18.65 3.38
CA ILE A 230 21.38 19.48 2.23
C ILE A 230 22.83 19.19 1.82
N VAL A 231 23.15 19.30 0.54
CA VAL A 231 24.52 19.16 0.02
C VAL A 231 25.23 20.50 0.07
N THR A 232 26.47 20.49 0.55
CA THR A 232 27.29 21.67 0.84
C THR A 232 28.70 21.55 0.27
N GLN A 233 29.29 22.71 -0.03
CA GLN A 233 30.68 22.88 -0.46
C GLN A 233 31.44 23.74 0.56
N SER A 234 32.68 23.35 0.83
CA SER A 234 33.68 24.13 1.55
C SER A 234 34.95 24.19 0.69
N GLU A 235 35.77 25.23 0.89
CA GLU A 235 36.94 25.50 0.06
C GLU A 235 38.22 25.61 0.90
N SER A 236 39.33 25.13 0.36
CA SER A 236 40.65 25.19 1.00
C SER A 236 41.71 25.72 0.02
N LEU A 237 42.63 26.54 0.55
CA LEU A 237 43.74 27.16 -0.21
C LEU A 237 45.13 26.68 0.26
N ASP A 238 45.18 25.78 1.25
CA ASP A 238 46.41 25.31 1.94
C ASP A 238 46.57 23.78 1.87
N GLY A 239 45.93 23.15 0.88
CA GLY A 239 45.99 21.70 0.67
C GLY A 239 45.11 20.87 1.63
N GLY A 240 44.10 21.49 2.25
CA GLY A 240 43.13 20.82 3.12
C GLY A 240 43.42 20.93 4.62
N LEU A 241 44.35 21.81 5.03
CA LEU A 241 44.63 22.06 6.45
C LEU A 241 43.54 22.95 7.07
N THR A 242 43.08 23.98 6.36
CA THR A 242 41.94 24.82 6.75
C THR A 242 40.87 24.87 5.66
N TRP A 243 39.64 25.18 6.08
CA TRP A 243 38.42 25.05 5.27
C TRP A 243 37.47 26.23 5.51
N SER A 244 36.84 26.74 4.46
CA SER A 244 35.83 27.80 4.56
C SER A 244 34.54 27.29 5.22
N PRO A 245 33.70 28.15 5.83
CA PRO A 245 32.33 27.78 6.20
C PRO A 245 31.55 27.17 5.02
N TRP A 246 30.56 26.34 5.33
CA TRP A 246 29.73 25.68 4.33
C TRP A 246 28.91 26.66 3.50
N ARG A 247 29.03 26.54 2.17
CA ARG A 247 28.06 27.06 1.20
C ARG A 247 27.08 25.95 0.84
N VAL A 248 25.78 26.23 0.90
CA VAL A 248 24.74 25.30 0.40
C VAL A 248 24.80 25.25 -1.13
N LEU A 249 24.76 24.04 -1.69
CA LEU A 249 24.63 23.82 -3.13
C LEU A 249 23.22 23.34 -3.50
N VAL A 250 22.69 22.37 -2.75
CA VAL A 250 21.41 21.71 -3.06
C VAL A 250 20.62 21.45 -1.79
N ASP A 251 19.43 22.06 -1.70
CA ASP A 251 18.32 21.65 -0.83
C ASP A 251 17.15 21.24 -1.71
N LEU A 252 16.48 20.14 -1.36
CA LEU A 252 15.36 19.56 -2.10
C LEU A 252 14.12 19.39 -1.19
N GLY A 253 14.03 20.14 -0.08
CA GLY A 253 12.84 20.23 0.77
C GLY A 253 12.44 18.91 1.42
N ASP A 254 11.40 18.25 0.90
CA ASP A 254 10.97 16.93 1.41
C ASP A 254 11.97 15.80 1.09
N LEU A 255 13.00 16.03 0.27
CA LEU A 255 13.99 15.01 -0.10
C LEU A 255 15.29 15.13 0.69
N LYS A 256 16.10 14.07 0.64
CA LYS A 256 17.33 13.96 1.42
C LYS A 256 18.57 13.78 0.54
N PRO A 257 19.01 14.82 -0.20
CA PRO A 257 20.24 14.80 -0.97
C PRO A 257 21.43 14.53 -0.03
N CYS A 258 22.38 13.70 -0.48
CA CYS A 258 23.37 13.08 0.39
C CYS A 258 24.62 12.68 -0.41
N GLU A 259 25.75 12.53 0.27
CA GLU A 259 26.95 11.82 -0.21
C GLU A 259 27.38 12.17 -1.65
N PRO A 260 27.74 13.44 -1.91
CA PRO A 260 28.16 13.90 -3.23
C PRO A 260 29.48 13.25 -3.69
N GLU A 261 29.56 12.89 -4.97
CA GLU A 261 30.76 12.43 -5.67
C GLU A 261 31.09 13.32 -6.87
N VAL A 262 32.29 13.89 -6.97
CA VAL A 262 32.66 14.80 -8.08
C VAL A 262 33.68 14.18 -9.04
N VAL A 263 33.34 14.14 -10.33
CA VAL A 263 34.23 13.78 -11.45
C VAL A 263 34.33 14.94 -12.45
N ARG A 264 35.46 15.06 -13.15
CA ARG A 264 35.70 16.08 -14.17
C ARG A 264 35.44 15.51 -15.58
N SER A 265 35.00 16.33 -16.53
CA SER A 265 34.80 15.94 -17.93
C SER A 265 36.10 15.44 -18.60
N PRO A 266 36.03 14.62 -19.66
CA PRO A 266 37.21 14.13 -20.37
C PRO A 266 38.07 15.25 -20.99
N ASP A 267 37.45 16.39 -21.34
CA ASP A 267 38.13 17.58 -21.86
C ASP A 267 38.63 18.55 -20.76
N GLY A 268 38.39 18.21 -19.49
CA GLY A 268 38.83 18.95 -18.31
C GLY A 268 37.95 20.14 -17.90
N LYS A 269 37.01 20.60 -18.73
CA LYS A 269 36.33 21.91 -18.56
C LYS A 269 35.19 21.92 -17.56
N GLN A 270 34.43 20.82 -17.43
CA GLN A 270 33.22 20.76 -16.61
C GLN A 270 33.41 19.80 -15.43
N LEU A 271 32.91 20.18 -14.25
CA LEU A 271 32.73 19.29 -13.10
C LEU A 271 31.32 18.70 -13.13
N LEU A 272 31.19 17.42 -12.79
CA LEU A 272 29.94 16.68 -12.63
C LEU A 272 29.90 16.14 -11.20
N CYS A 273 28.92 16.57 -10.41
CA CYS A 273 28.69 16.06 -9.07
C CYS A 273 27.47 15.13 -9.05
N LEU A 274 27.71 13.83 -8.80
CA LEU A 274 26.71 12.79 -8.56
C LEU A 274 26.21 12.92 -7.12
N ILE A 275 24.91 12.74 -6.86
CA ILE A 275 24.28 12.96 -5.55
C ILE A 275 23.30 11.82 -5.23
N ARG A 276 23.38 11.24 -4.02
CA ARG A 276 22.44 10.22 -3.53
C ARG A 276 21.14 10.84 -3.03
N GLU A 277 19.99 10.25 -3.36
CA GLU A 277 18.70 10.53 -2.70
C GLU A 277 18.48 9.49 -1.58
N ASN A 278 18.71 9.88 -0.32
CA ASN A 278 18.79 8.95 0.81
C ASN A 278 17.41 8.35 1.21
N ILE A 279 16.30 9.03 0.92
CA ILE A 279 14.94 8.45 1.11
C ILE A 279 14.64 7.41 0.02
N ARG A 280 15.32 7.46 -1.14
CA ARG A 280 15.17 6.56 -2.29
C ARG A 280 13.75 6.55 -2.87
N THR A 281 13.19 7.75 -2.91
CA THR A 281 11.87 8.08 -3.48
C THR A 281 11.99 8.71 -4.87
N HIS A 282 13.17 9.23 -5.23
CA HIS A 282 13.61 9.37 -6.62
C HIS A 282 14.93 8.61 -6.82
N GLY A 283 15.35 8.55 -8.08
CA GLY A 283 16.71 8.17 -8.44
C GLY A 283 17.75 9.13 -7.86
N SER A 284 19.01 8.77 -8.07
CA SER A 284 20.14 9.64 -7.73
C SER A 284 20.17 10.86 -8.68
N HIS A 285 20.73 11.97 -8.23
CA HIS A 285 20.74 13.25 -8.94
C HIS A 285 22.15 13.65 -9.39
N PHE A 286 22.26 14.70 -10.20
CA PHE A 286 23.53 15.38 -10.46
C PHE A 286 23.39 16.89 -10.68
N ILE A 287 24.50 17.60 -10.52
CA ILE A 287 24.70 19.01 -10.90
C ILE A 287 26.02 19.16 -11.66
N THR A 288 26.14 20.15 -12.53
CA THR A 288 27.36 20.44 -13.30
C THR A 288 27.92 21.83 -13.01
N SER A 289 29.22 22.05 -13.20
CA SER A 289 29.86 23.36 -13.04
C SER A 289 30.94 23.59 -14.10
N ASP A 290 30.83 24.70 -14.84
CA ASP A 290 31.75 25.09 -15.93
C ASP A 290 32.81 26.11 -15.50
N ASP A 291 32.84 26.48 -14.21
CA ASP A 291 33.63 27.59 -13.68
C ASP A 291 34.50 27.20 -12.47
N GLU A 292 34.92 25.94 -12.41
CA GLU A 292 35.73 25.34 -11.34
C GLU A 292 35.01 25.36 -9.97
N GLY A 293 33.69 25.08 -9.96
CA GLY A 293 32.88 24.95 -8.75
C GLY A 293 32.47 26.28 -8.11
N ARG A 294 32.52 27.40 -8.84
CA ARG A 294 32.07 28.72 -8.31
C ARG A 294 30.55 28.84 -8.42
N THR A 295 29.96 28.41 -9.52
CA THR A 295 28.52 28.19 -9.69
C THR A 295 28.26 26.73 -10.05
N TRP A 296 27.01 26.29 -9.87
CA TRP A 296 26.55 24.96 -10.23
C TRP A 296 25.19 25.08 -10.94
N SER A 297 24.91 24.15 -11.85
CA SER A 297 23.65 24.07 -12.58
C SER A 297 22.50 23.68 -11.67
N ASP A 298 21.28 23.84 -12.19
CA ASP A 298 20.09 23.17 -11.67
C ASP A 298 20.30 21.65 -11.55
N VAL A 299 19.57 21.05 -10.61
CA VAL A 299 19.62 19.63 -10.29
C VAL A 299 18.93 18.80 -11.37
N LYS A 300 19.62 17.76 -11.84
CA LYS A 300 19.16 16.81 -12.87
C LYS A 300 19.13 15.40 -12.29
N THR A 301 18.43 14.47 -12.94
CA THR A 301 18.36 13.05 -12.52
C THR A 301 19.42 12.23 -13.26
N LEU A 302 20.12 11.33 -12.56
CA LEU A 302 21.07 10.41 -13.19
C LEU A 302 20.37 9.33 -14.03
N PRO A 303 21.08 8.73 -15.03
CA PRO A 303 20.59 7.56 -15.77
C PRO A 303 20.15 6.41 -14.84
N PRO A 304 19.12 5.61 -15.20
CA PRO A 304 18.54 4.58 -14.34
C PRO A 304 19.56 3.57 -13.80
N GLY A 305 20.52 3.15 -14.61
CA GLY A 305 21.60 2.24 -14.23
C GLY A 305 22.47 2.73 -13.08
N LEU A 306 22.55 4.05 -12.86
CA LEU A 306 23.31 4.71 -11.79
C LEU A 306 22.47 5.00 -10.52
N HIS A 307 21.21 4.57 -10.44
CA HIS A 307 20.37 4.82 -9.25
C HIS A 307 20.85 3.98 -8.06
N GLY A 308 21.39 4.66 -7.05
CA GLY A 308 22.12 4.01 -5.97
C GLY A 308 22.61 4.94 -4.86
N ASP A 309 23.32 4.33 -3.91
CA ASP A 309 23.87 5.00 -2.74
C ASP A 309 25.41 5.08 -2.80
N ARG A 310 25.93 6.28 -2.53
CA ARG A 310 27.36 6.61 -2.32
C ARG A 310 28.25 6.19 -3.49
N HIS A 311 28.16 6.94 -4.59
CA HIS A 311 28.95 6.73 -5.79
C HIS A 311 30.44 6.98 -5.57
N LYS A 312 31.28 6.25 -6.31
CA LYS A 312 32.71 6.57 -6.54
C LYS A 312 33.03 6.42 -8.03
N ALA A 313 33.66 7.43 -8.63
CA ALA A 313 33.84 7.53 -10.08
C ALA A 313 35.31 7.63 -10.48
N LYS A 314 35.74 6.81 -11.45
CA LYS A 314 37.09 6.85 -12.05
C LYS A 314 37.02 6.53 -13.55
N TYR A 315 37.93 7.13 -14.33
CA TYR A 315 38.09 6.76 -15.74
C TYR A 315 38.97 5.52 -15.91
N ALA A 316 38.63 4.68 -16.87
CA ALA A 316 39.48 3.64 -17.42
C ALA A 316 40.49 4.21 -18.43
N PRO A 317 41.60 3.51 -18.73
CA PRO A 317 42.58 3.96 -19.74
C PRO A 317 42.03 4.13 -21.17
N ASP A 318 40.86 3.57 -21.47
CA ASP A 318 40.16 3.70 -22.76
C ASP A 318 39.16 4.89 -22.81
N GLY A 319 39.13 5.72 -21.76
CA GLY A 319 38.25 6.87 -21.64
C GLY A 319 36.83 6.56 -21.16
N ARG A 320 36.48 5.31 -20.88
CA ARG A 320 35.19 4.97 -20.24
C ARG A 320 35.18 5.39 -18.78
N LEU A 321 34.01 5.79 -18.30
CA LEU A 321 33.75 6.13 -16.91
C LEU A 321 33.19 4.91 -16.18
N VAL A 322 33.83 4.54 -15.08
CA VAL A 322 33.39 3.46 -14.18
C VAL A 322 32.94 4.08 -12.87
N VAL A 323 31.72 3.74 -12.44
CA VAL A 323 31.12 4.25 -11.20
C VAL A 323 30.69 3.10 -10.30
N THR A 324 31.23 2.99 -9.09
CA THR A 324 30.82 1.98 -8.09
C THR A 324 29.89 2.56 -7.03
N PHE A 325 28.93 1.76 -6.57
CA PHE A 325 27.89 2.16 -5.61
C PHE A 325 27.17 0.92 -5.04
N ARG A 326 26.35 1.11 -3.99
CA ARG A 326 25.28 0.15 -3.64
C ARG A 326 24.09 0.40 -4.57
N ASP A 327 23.74 -0.58 -5.37
CA ASP A 327 22.61 -0.50 -6.30
C ASP A 327 21.28 -0.40 -5.56
N MET A 328 20.49 0.63 -5.83
CA MET A 328 19.14 0.80 -5.26
C MET A 328 18.07 1.01 -6.33
N GLY A 329 18.41 0.88 -7.62
CA GLY A 329 17.48 1.07 -8.73
C GLY A 329 16.27 0.15 -8.60
N ALA A 330 15.06 0.72 -8.64
CA ALA A 330 13.86 0.04 -8.17
C ALA A 330 13.59 -1.33 -8.86
N SER A 331 13.85 -1.40 -10.16
CA SER A 331 13.73 -2.58 -11.03
C SER A 331 15.06 -3.32 -11.28
N SER A 332 16.19 -2.84 -10.75
CA SER A 332 17.50 -3.35 -11.18
C SER A 332 17.73 -4.79 -10.69
N PRO A 333 18.19 -5.73 -11.56
CA PRO A 333 18.44 -7.12 -11.17
C PRO A 333 19.56 -7.27 -10.13
N THR A 334 20.33 -6.21 -9.91
CA THR A 334 21.43 -6.11 -8.95
C THR A 334 21.09 -5.33 -7.68
N ARG A 335 19.82 -4.91 -7.49
CA ARG A 335 19.39 -4.09 -6.35
C ARG A 335 19.77 -4.72 -5.00
N ASN A 336 20.28 -3.88 -4.09
CA ASN A 336 20.89 -4.22 -2.79
C ASN A 336 22.27 -4.91 -2.87
N HIS A 337 22.93 -4.94 -4.02
CA HIS A 337 24.29 -5.45 -4.16
C HIS A 337 25.30 -4.35 -4.46
N PHE A 338 26.59 -4.67 -4.33
CA PHE A 338 27.66 -3.77 -4.71
C PHE A 338 28.01 -3.98 -6.18
N VAL A 339 28.03 -2.89 -6.96
CA VAL A 339 28.12 -2.92 -8.41
C VAL A 339 29.10 -1.89 -8.95
N ALA A 340 29.53 -2.08 -10.20
CA ALA A 340 30.06 -1.03 -11.07
C ALA A 340 29.11 -0.80 -12.24
N TRP A 341 28.86 0.46 -12.59
CA TRP A 341 28.31 0.88 -13.88
C TRP A 341 29.47 1.28 -14.80
N VAL A 342 29.40 0.89 -16.07
CA VAL A 342 30.42 1.20 -17.09
C VAL A 342 29.75 1.93 -18.24
N GLY A 343 30.24 3.11 -18.59
CA GLY A 343 29.69 3.95 -19.66
C GLY A 343 30.61 5.12 -19.96
N ARG A 344 30.07 6.26 -20.35
CA ARG A 344 30.84 7.49 -20.67
C ARG A 344 30.30 8.70 -19.93
N TYR A 345 31.09 9.76 -19.87
CA TYR A 345 30.66 11.03 -19.27
C TYR A 345 29.45 11.61 -20.02
N GLU A 346 29.50 11.51 -21.35
CA GLU A 346 28.49 11.99 -22.27
C GLU A 346 27.16 11.24 -22.14
N ASP A 347 27.19 9.96 -21.72
CA ASP A 347 25.97 9.20 -21.41
C ASP A 347 25.23 9.85 -20.23
N ILE A 348 25.93 10.19 -19.16
CA ILE A 348 25.35 10.87 -17.99
C ILE A 348 24.79 12.25 -18.38
N ILE A 349 25.55 13.05 -19.12
CA ILE A 349 25.12 14.40 -19.53
C ILE A 349 23.93 14.36 -20.50
N SER A 350 23.81 13.33 -21.35
CA SER A 350 22.67 13.13 -22.26
C SER A 350 21.50 12.37 -21.65
N GLY A 351 21.61 11.87 -20.41
CA GLY A 351 20.59 11.05 -19.74
C GLY A 351 20.50 9.61 -20.27
N LYS A 352 21.44 9.19 -21.12
CA LYS A 352 21.54 7.83 -21.66
C LYS A 352 22.17 6.89 -20.61
N ASP A 353 21.75 5.62 -20.61
CA ASP A 353 22.38 4.61 -19.75
C ASP A 353 23.71 4.08 -20.33
N GLY A 354 24.48 3.41 -19.49
CA GLY A 354 25.84 2.94 -19.77
C GLY A 354 25.91 1.76 -20.74
N GLU A 355 27.14 1.36 -21.06
CA GLU A 355 27.43 0.19 -21.90
C GLU A 355 27.00 -1.11 -21.18
N TYR A 356 27.36 -1.29 -19.91
CA TYR A 356 26.96 -2.44 -19.08
C TYR A 356 27.10 -2.18 -17.57
N LYS A 357 26.58 -3.10 -16.74
CA LYS A 357 26.73 -3.14 -15.28
C LYS A 357 27.42 -4.43 -14.85
N ILE A 358 28.30 -4.33 -13.85
CA ILE A 358 29.03 -5.45 -13.25
C ILE A 358 28.53 -5.63 -11.81
N LYS A 359 28.02 -6.83 -11.48
CA LYS A 359 27.77 -7.22 -10.08
C LYS A 359 29.10 -7.65 -9.46
N LEU A 360 29.64 -6.82 -8.59
CA LEU A 360 30.97 -7.02 -7.99
C LEU A 360 30.92 -7.95 -6.78
N LEU A 361 29.98 -7.73 -5.86
CA LEU A 361 29.82 -8.53 -4.63
C LEU A 361 28.36 -8.76 -4.29
N HIS A 362 28.04 -10.00 -3.89
CA HIS A 362 26.73 -10.36 -3.35
C HIS A 362 26.62 -9.86 -1.90
N SER A 363 25.45 -9.34 -1.52
CA SER A 363 25.18 -8.88 -0.15
C SER A 363 24.18 -9.80 0.54
N HIS A 364 24.65 -10.62 1.47
CA HIS A 364 23.80 -11.50 2.29
C HIS A 364 23.10 -10.76 3.44
N ALA A 365 23.27 -9.44 3.56
CA ALA A 365 22.55 -8.57 4.51
C ALA A 365 21.52 -7.66 3.81
N ARG A 366 21.11 -8.00 2.57
CA ARG A 366 20.31 -7.13 1.70
C ARG A 366 21.01 -5.75 1.59
N SER A 367 20.37 -4.67 2.04
CA SER A 367 20.83 -3.30 1.83
C SER A 367 22.01 -2.85 2.70
N ASP A 368 22.45 -3.60 3.73
CA ASP A 368 23.62 -3.20 4.55
C ASP A 368 24.95 -3.54 3.83
N CYS A 369 25.31 -2.73 2.85
CA CYS A 369 26.54 -2.84 2.05
C CYS A 369 26.90 -1.49 1.37
N GLY A 370 28.00 -1.45 0.62
CA GLY A 370 28.43 -0.26 -0.13
C GLY A 370 29.45 0.57 0.64
N TYR A 371 29.36 1.90 0.50
CA TYR A 371 30.45 2.83 0.87
C TYR A 371 31.75 2.45 0.17
N PRO A 372 31.83 2.65 -1.17
CA PRO A 372 33.02 2.32 -1.93
C PRO A 372 34.24 3.18 -1.60
N GLY A 373 35.39 2.53 -1.71
CA GLY A 373 36.59 3.06 -2.35
C GLY A 373 36.72 2.49 -3.77
N LEU A 374 37.38 3.21 -4.68
CA LEU A 374 37.58 2.77 -6.06
C LEU A 374 38.91 3.31 -6.57
N GLU A 375 39.90 2.44 -6.77
CA GLU A 375 41.19 2.82 -7.36
C GLU A 375 41.40 2.17 -8.72
N VAL A 376 42.30 2.73 -9.53
CA VAL A 376 42.72 2.20 -10.83
C VAL A 376 44.23 2.10 -10.85
N LEU A 377 44.75 0.89 -11.02
CA LEU A 377 46.19 0.63 -11.08
C LEU A 377 46.76 0.99 -12.47
N PRO A 378 48.09 1.20 -12.61
CA PRO A 378 48.72 1.59 -13.89
C PRO A 378 48.55 0.60 -15.05
N ASP A 379 48.15 -0.65 -14.77
CA ASP A 379 47.83 -1.67 -15.77
C ASP A 379 46.36 -1.62 -16.26
N GLY A 380 45.54 -0.74 -15.70
CA GLY A 380 44.10 -0.64 -15.95
C GLY A 380 43.23 -1.53 -15.04
N THR A 381 43.79 -2.21 -14.05
CA THR A 381 43.03 -2.98 -13.06
C THR A 381 42.29 -2.07 -12.10
N PHE A 382 40.97 -2.20 -12.05
CA PHE A 382 40.13 -1.58 -11.03
C PHE A 382 40.18 -2.38 -9.73
N VAL A 383 40.27 -1.67 -8.61
CA VAL A 383 40.20 -2.23 -7.25
C VAL A 383 39.03 -1.53 -6.55
N ALA A 384 37.89 -2.21 -6.50
CA ALA A 384 36.64 -1.69 -5.94
C ALA A 384 36.40 -2.26 -4.55
N THR A 385 36.58 -1.45 -3.50
CA THR A 385 36.55 -1.88 -2.09
C THR A 385 35.26 -1.40 -1.41
N THR A 386 34.58 -2.28 -0.68
CA THR A 386 33.28 -2.00 0.00
C THR A 386 33.27 -2.69 1.36
N TYR A 387 32.33 -2.31 2.26
CA TYR A 387 31.86 -3.27 3.26
C TYR A 387 30.65 -4.06 2.71
N VAL A 388 30.52 -5.31 3.12
CA VAL A 388 29.38 -6.18 2.78
C VAL A 388 29.31 -7.35 3.76
N LYS A 389 28.12 -7.91 4.01
CA LYS A 389 28.02 -9.25 4.60
C LYS A 389 28.36 -10.25 3.50
N TYR A 390 29.66 -10.54 3.40
CA TYR A 390 30.29 -11.26 2.29
C TYR A 390 29.89 -12.74 2.22
N ARG A 391 29.45 -13.32 3.33
CA ARG A 391 29.03 -14.73 3.46
C ARG A 391 27.84 -14.86 4.39
N GLU A 392 27.14 -15.99 4.27
CA GLU A 392 26.08 -16.39 5.19
C GLU A 392 26.65 -16.88 6.53
N GLY A 393 25.78 -17.26 7.48
CA GLY A 393 26.18 -17.63 8.84
C GLY A 393 26.35 -16.42 9.79
N PRO A 394 27.00 -16.62 10.95
CA PRO A 394 27.00 -15.65 12.06
C PRO A 394 27.91 -14.43 11.84
N ASP A 395 28.90 -14.54 10.97
CA ASP A 395 29.88 -13.46 10.71
C ASP A 395 29.19 -12.16 10.26
N LYS A 396 29.66 -11.05 10.85
CA LYS A 396 29.22 -9.70 10.49
C LYS A 396 29.93 -9.22 9.22
N HIS A 397 29.72 -7.95 8.89
CA HIS A 397 30.22 -7.35 7.66
C HIS A 397 31.75 -7.34 7.61
N SER A 398 32.28 -7.59 6.42
CA SER A 398 33.70 -7.63 6.08
C SER A 398 34.03 -6.50 5.11
N VAL A 399 35.25 -5.98 5.12
CA VAL A 399 35.76 -5.10 4.06
C VAL A 399 36.43 -5.95 2.99
N VAL A 400 35.92 -5.88 1.77
CA VAL A 400 36.30 -6.74 0.64
C VAL A 400 36.51 -5.89 -0.61
N SER A 401 37.53 -6.23 -1.39
CA SER A 401 37.87 -5.59 -2.67
C SER A 401 37.69 -6.55 -3.83
N THR A 402 36.94 -6.15 -4.87
CA THR A 402 36.85 -6.91 -6.13
C THR A 402 37.82 -6.33 -7.16
N ARG A 403 38.59 -7.21 -7.81
CA ARG A 403 39.60 -6.88 -8.84
C ARG A 403 39.10 -7.25 -10.25
N PHE A 404 39.13 -6.31 -11.19
CA PHE A 404 38.71 -6.55 -12.57
C PHE A 404 39.36 -5.58 -13.57
N GLN A 405 39.53 -5.99 -14.82
CA GLN A 405 39.81 -5.11 -15.95
C GLN A 405 38.61 -5.09 -16.91
N LEU A 406 38.28 -3.92 -17.50
CA LEU A 406 37.15 -3.82 -18.42
C LEU A 406 37.26 -4.78 -19.60
N LYS A 407 38.49 -5.01 -20.12
CA LYS A 407 38.78 -5.97 -21.18
C LYS A 407 38.30 -7.41 -20.87
N GLU A 408 38.26 -7.81 -19.60
CA GLU A 408 37.76 -9.12 -19.18
C GLU A 408 36.23 -9.13 -19.20
N THR A 409 35.59 -8.09 -18.64
CA THR A 409 34.13 -7.98 -18.59
C THR A 409 33.51 -7.75 -19.96
N ASP A 410 34.21 -7.03 -20.86
CA ASP A 410 33.92 -6.89 -22.30
C ASP A 410 33.96 -8.22 -23.07
N ALA A 411 34.57 -9.28 -22.51
CA ALA A 411 34.60 -10.63 -23.10
C ALA A 411 33.54 -11.56 -22.47
N MET A 412 33.22 -11.34 -21.19
CA MET A 412 32.15 -12.05 -20.48
C MET A 412 30.76 -11.62 -20.99
N GLU A 413 30.55 -10.32 -21.23
CA GLU A 413 29.32 -9.77 -21.84
C GLU A 413 28.95 -10.49 -23.16
N LYS A 414 29.95 -10.88 -23.94
CA LYS A 414 29.79 -11.56 -25.24
C LYS A 414 29.56 -13.08 -25.14
N THR A 415 29.56 -13.65 -23.94
CA THR A 415 29.53 -15.11 -23.73
C THR A 415 28.51 -15.59 -22.68
N THR A 416 27.70 -14.71 -22.10
CA THR A 416 26.67 -15.04 -21.09
C THR A 416 25.43 -15.75 -21.66
N GLY A 417 25.61 -17.00 -22.11
CA GLY A 417 24.54 -17.92 -22.47
C GLY A 417 24.78 -19.32 -21.90
N ILE A 418 24.04 -19.67 -20.83
CA ILE A 418 24.02 -20.97 -20.12
C ILE A 418 25.26 -21.28 -19.26
N SER A 419 25.01 -21.75 -18.03
CA SER A 419 25.96 -22.53 -17.21
C SER A 419 25.19 -23.45 -16.26
N GLN A 420 25.68 -24.66 -16.03
CA GLN A 420 25.06 -25.68 -15.15
C GLN A 420 25.86 -25.85 -13.85
N ALA A 421 25.16 -26.21 -12.76
CA ALA A 421 25.79 -26.60 -11.50
C ALA A 421 26.34 -28.04 -11.55
N LYS A 422 27.24 -28.38 -10.61
CA LYS A 422 27.93 -29.68 -10.55
C LYS A 422 27.93 -30.24 -9.13
N VAL A 423 27.45 -31.48 -8.95
CA VAL A 423 27.53 -32.26 -7.71
C VAL A 423 28.99 -32.59 -7.35
N ALA A 424 29.33 -32.59 -6.06
CA ALA A 424 30.67 -32.93 -5.56
C ALA A 424 30.79 -34.37 -5.01
N GLY A 425 32.04 -34.85 -4.88
CA GLY A 425 32.36 -36.20 -4.41
C GLY A 425 31.93 -37.33 -5.35
N ILE A 426 31.78 -38.52 -4.78
CA ILE A 426 31.20 -39.71 -5.42
C ILE A 426 29.71 -39.74 -5.09
N LEU A 427 28.86 -39.93 -6.09
CA LEU A 427 27.43 -40.21 -5.93
C LEU A 427 27.13 -41.58 -6.53
N LEU A 428 26.37 -42.40 -5.79
CA LEU A 428 25.83 -43.68 -6.24
C LEU A 428 24.30 -43.68 -6.12
N ASP A 429 23.63 -44.22 -7.12
CA ASP A 429 22.16 -44.33 -7.21
C ASP A 429 21.61 -45.59 -6.51
N ASP A 430 20.31 -45.69 -6.27
CA ASP A 430 19.70 -46.87 -5.63
C ASP A 430 19.97 -48.18 -6.40
N ASP A 431 19.94 -48.14 -7.73
CA ASP A 431 20.21 -49.29 -8.61
C ASP A 431 21.64 -49.87 -8.48
N GLN A 432 22.56 -49.12 -7.86
CA GLN A 432 23.96 -49.50 -7.65
C GLN A 432 24.19 -50.26 -6.33
N ALA A 433 23.15 -50.47 -5.52
CA ALA A 433 23.23 -51.27 -4.29
C ALA A 433 22.84 -52.74 -4.53
N ARG A 434 23.54 -53.69 -3.88
CA ARG A 434 23.08 -55.10 -3.85
C ARG A 434 22.03 -55.29 -2.76
N TYR A 435 20.82 -55.68 -3.16
CA TYR A 435 19.70 -55.93 -2.25
C TYR A 435 19.59 -57.40 -1.82
N GLU A 436 19.20 -57.60 -0.57
CA GLU A 436 18.87 -58.89 0.06
C GLU A 436 17.55 -58.75 0.85
N GLY A 437 16.72 -59.79 0.85
CA GLY A 437 15.32 -59.68 1.27
C GLY A 437 14.43 -59.06 0.17
N GLN A 438 13.15 -58.84 0.46
CA GLN A 438 12.24 -58.20 -0.51
C GLN A 438 12.25 -56.68 -0.37
N TRP A 439 12.58 -55.99 -1.46
CA TRP A 439 12.51 -54.54 -1.60
C TRP A 439 11.57 -54.18 -2.77
N ILE A 440 11.00 -52.98 -2.74
CA ILE A 440 10.08 -52.45 -3.76
C ILE A 440 10.47 -51.03 -4.16
N THR A 441 10.39 -50.72 -5.46
CA THR A 441 10.68 -49.38 -5.99
C THR A 441 9.52 -48.42 -5.73
N GLY A 442 9.82 -47.22 -5.24
CA GLY A 442 8.94 -46.05 -5.22
C GLY A 442 9.35 -45.02 -6.28
N GLY A 443 8.42 -44.21 -6.78
CA GLY A 443 8.75 -43.19 -7.78
C GLY A 443 7.66 -42.15 -8.04
N SER A 444 8.09 -41.03 -8.63
CA SER A 444 7.37 -39.86 -9.20
C SER A 444 6.29 -39.12 -8.39
N LYS A 445 5.50 -39.78 -7.53
CA LYS A 445 4.47 -39.12 -6.69
C LYS A 445 5.01 -38.55 -5.38
N ILE A 446 6.22 -38.93 -5.02
CA ILE A 446 7.02 -38.37 -3.93
C ILE A 446 8.41 -38.16 -4.55
N GLY A 447 8.98 -36.97 -4.39
CA GLY A 447 10.26 -36.61 -5.04
C GLY A 447 11.44 -37.43 -4.50
N PHE A 448 12.39 -37.72 -5.38
CA PHE A 448 13.69 -38.34 -5.12
C PHE A 448 14.80 -37.28 -5.21
N LEU A 449 15.98 -37.55 -4.66
CA LEU A 449 17.13 -36.63 -4.65
C LEU A 449 18.15 -36.96 -5.74
N THR A 450 18.24 -38.23 -6.13
CA THR A 450 19.07 -38.73 -7.24
C THR A 450 18.26 -39.66 -8.14
N GLY A 451 18.80 -39.96 -9.33
CA GLY A 451 18.26 -41.05 -10.15
C GLY A 451 16.88 -40.81 -10.75
N THR A 452 16.02 -41.82 -10.61
CA THR A 452 14.63 -41.82 -11.11
C THR A 452 13.60 -42.36 -10.10
N GLY A 453 14.03 -42.78 -8.91
CA GLY A 453 13.21 -43.45 -7.90
C GLY A 453 14.05 -43.85 -6.68
N TYR A 454 13.46 -44.66 -5.79
CA TYR A 454 14.14 -45.20 -4.61
C TYR A 454 13.67 -46.63 -4.30
N GLN A 455 14.49 -47.43 -3.63
CA GLN A 455 14.07 -48.72 -3.06
C GLN A 455 13.57 -48.59 -1.62
N ALA A 456 12.57 -49.39 -1.25
CA ALA A 456 11.98 -49.41 0.08
C ALA A 456 11.63 -50.83 0.57
N THR A 457 11.67 -51.07 1.88
CA THR A 457 11.14 -52.32 2.48
C THR A 457 10.61 -52.13 3.92
N THR A 458 9.73 -53.04 4.35
CA THR A 458 9.21 -53.18 5.73
C THR A 458 9.53 -54.54 6.35
N GLN A 459 10.27 -55.39 5.63
CA GLN A 459 10.69 -56.74 6.06
C GLN A 459 12.15 -56.72 6.56
N ASP A 460 12.64 -57.86 7.04
CA ASP A 460 14.09 -58.04 7.27
C ASP A 460 14.80 -58.11 5.91
N GLY A 461 15.90 -57.36 5.76
CA GLY A 461 16.63 -57.26 4.49
C GLY A 461 17.80 -56.27 4.57
N SER A 462 18.63 -56.25 3.53
CA SER A 462 19.74 -55.31 3.43
C SER A 462 19.90 -54.70 2.03
N ALA A 463 20.54 -53.53 1.98
CA ALA A 463 20.99 -52.88 0.76
C ALA A 463 22.48 -52.56 0.93
N THR A 464 23.33 -53.02 0.01
CA THR A 464 24.80 -52.99 0.18
C THR A 464 25.50 -52.28 -0.98
N PHE A 465 26.04 -51.10 -0.71
CA PHE A 465 26.93 -50.36 -1.61
C PHE A 465 28.38 -50.82 -1.46
N THR A 466 29.11 -50.86 -2.58
CA THR A 466 30.56 -51.08 -2.64
C THR A 466 31.20 -49.96 -3.45
N PRO A 467 31.55 -48.81 -2.85
CA PRO A 467 32.10 -47.67 -3.57
C PRO A 467 33.58 -47.86 -3.93
N ASP A 468 33.95 -47.51 -5.16
CA ASP A 468 35.36 -47.47 -5.59
C ASP A 468 36.03 -46.16 -5.13
N ILE A 469 36.86 -46.27 -4.09
CA ILE A 469 37.53 -45.13 -3.47
C ILE A 469 38.76 -44.70 -4.29
N PRO A 470 38.82 -43.45 -4.80
CA PRO A 470 39.82 -43.05 -5.81
C PRO A 470 41.21 -42.74 -5.23
N ALA A 471 41.32 -42.44 -3.95
CA ALA A 471 42.55 -42.09 -3.25
C ALA A 471 42.45 -42.44 -1.75
N ASP A 472 43.60 -42.70 -1.10
CA ASP A 472 43.67 -42.88 0.34
C ASP A 472 43.26 -41.60 1.07
N GLY A 473 42.44 -41.70 2.11
CA GLY A 473 42.06 -40.54 2.91
C GLY A 473 40.80 -40.71 3.74
N ARG A 474 40.35 -39.60 4.32
CA ARG A 474 39.11 -39.52 5.09
C ARG A 474 37.99 -38.94 4.24
N TYR A 475 36.81 -39.55 4.31
CA TYR A 475 35.64 -39.19 3.53
C TYR A 475 34.39 -39.12 4.43
N GLU A 476 33.56 -38.12 4.22
CA GLU A 476 32.20 -38.08 4.78
C GLU A 476 31.30 -39.00 3.97
N VAL A 477 30.54 -39.87 4.65
CA VAL A 477 29.56 -40.77 4.04
C VAL A 477 28.16 -40.26 4.36
N ARG A 478 27.29 -40.16 3.35
CA ARG A 478 25.91 -39.65 3.45
C ARG A 478 24.96 -40.62 2.74
N LEU A 479 23.84 -40.96 3.36
CA LEU A 479 22.78 -41.77 2.72
C LEU A 479 21.68 -40.82 2.23
N LEU A 480 21.33 -40.95 0.94
CA LEU A 480 20.18 -40.25 0.36
C LEU A 480 18.91 -41.09 0.59
N TYR A 481 17.84 -40.45 1.03
CA TYR A 481 16.54 -41.07 1.27
C TYR A 481 15.43 -40.01 1.24
N VAL A 482 14.19 -40.46 1.06
CA VAL A 482 13.02 -39.57 1.05
C VAL A 482 12.25 -39.69 2.38
N ALA A 483 12.23 -38.61 3.16
CA ALA A 483 11.65 -38.58 4.48
C ALA A 483 10.11 -38.73 4.46
N SER A 484 9.57 -39.37 5.51
CA SER A 484 8.12 -39.50 5.72
C SER A 484 7.79 -40.01 7.12
N SER A 485 6.61 -39.68 7.64
CA SER A 485 6.14 -40.19 8.94
C SER A 485 6.01 -41.72 9.00
N ASN A 486 5.90 -42.40 7.85
CA ASN A 486 5.82 -43.86 7.76
C ASN A 486 7.18 -44.58 7.66
N ARG A 487 8.31 -43.85 7.64
CA ARG A 487 9.65 -44.46 7.62
C ARG A 487 10.04 -45.08 8.96
N SER A 488 11.06 -45.93 8.94
CA SER A 488 11.70 -46.45 10.15
C SER A 488 12.57 -45.37 10.78
N SER A 489 12.42 -45.16 12.09
CA SER A 489 13.22 -44.20 12.85
C SER A 489 14.51 -44.76 13.44
N LYS A 490 14.84 -46.01 13.12
CA LYS A 490 16.04 -46.73 13.58
C LYS A 490 16.59 -47.65 12.49
N VAL A 491 16.87 -47.10 11.31
CA VAL A 491 17.57 -47.82 10.25
C VAL A 491 19.02 -48.01 10.69
N GLU A 492 19.51 -49.25 10.72
CA GLU A 492 20.88 -49.55 11.13
C GLU A 492 21.79 -49.57 9.89
N ILE A 493 22.95 -48.93 9.95
CA ILE A 493 23.88 -48.84 8.82
C ILE A 493 25.26 -49.32 9.30
N LEU A 494 25.83 -50.28 8.58
CA LEU A 494 27.15 -50.84 8.85
C LEU A 494 28.14 -50.33 7.79
N ILE A 495 29.20 -49.68 8.24
CA ILE A 495 30.22 -49.04 7.40
C ILE A 495 31.56 -49.72 7.69
N GLN A 496 32.06 -50.50 6.73
CA GLN A 496 33.38 -51.13 6.80
C GLN A 496 34.43 -50.15 6.28
N ASP A 497 35.23 -49.60 7.21
CA ASP A 497 36.34 -48.70 6.90
C ASP A 497 37.71 -49.37 7.13
N ALA A 498 38.81 -48.62 7.00
CA ALA A 498 40.17 -49.13 7.14
C ALA A 498 40.51 -49.64 8.56
N GLN A 499 39.70 -49.30 9.56
CA GLN A 499 39.92 -49.61 10.98
C GLN A 499 38.97 -50.71 11.49
N GLY A 500 37.79 -50.89 10.87
CA GLY A 500 36.83 -51.95 11.21
C GLY A 500 35.42 -51.72 10.67
N GLU A 501 34.48 -52.61 11.01
CA GLU A 501 33.05 -52.35 10.82
C GLU A 501 32.56 -51.39 11.92
N LYS A 502 31.96 -50.27 11.51
CA LYS A 502 31.39 -49.24 12.40
C LYS A 502 29.88 -49.17 12.16
N LYS A 503 29.10 -49.13 13.25
CA LYS A 503 27.63 -49.11 13.20
C LYS A 503 27.08 -47.71 13.49
N VAL A 504 26.25 -47.22 12.57
CA VAL A 504 25.49 -45.97 12.65
C VAL A 504 24.00 -46.31 12.73
N THR A 505 23.16 -45.40 13.21
CA THR A 505 21.69 -45.53 13.20
C THR A 505 21.07 -44.22 12.73
N LEU A 506 20.10 -44.29 11.82
CA LEU A 506 19.50 -43.14 11.13
C LEU A 506 17.98 -43.10 11.33
N ASN A 507 17.42 -41.90 11.53
CA ASN A 507 15.98 -41.67 11.62
C ASN A 507 15.42 -41.13 10.29
N GLN A 508 14.91 -41.99 9.42
CA GLN A 508 14.40 -41.58 8.11
C GLN A 508 13.03 -40.85 8.15
N ARG A 509 12.56 -40.44 9.34
CA ARG A 509 11.41 -39.53 9.50
C ARG A 509 11.81 -38.06 9.51
N GLU A 510 13.09 -37.78 9.74
CA GLU A 510 13.70 -36.45 9.63
C GLU A 510 14.16 -36.23 8.18
N GLU A 511 14.11 -34.99 7.69
CA GLU A 511 14.48 -34.64 6.32
C GLU A 511 15.91 -35.08 5.97
N CYS A 512 16.18 -35.42 4.72
CA CYS A 512 17.50 -35.91 4.32
C CYS A 512 18.53 -34.77 4.12
N LEU A 513 18.07 -33.59 3.70
CA LEU A 513 18.89 -32.40 3.45
C LEU A 513 18.81 -31.41 4.61
N GLU A 514 19.97 -31.08 5.19
CA GLU A 514 20.14 -29.99 6.15
C GLU A 514 20.76 -28.80 5.41
N GLU A 515 20.00 -27.70 5.28
CA GLU A 515 20.41 -26.49 4.55
C GLU A 515 20.91 -26.75 3.11
N GLY A 516 20.41 -27.81 2.46
CA GLY A 516 20.78 -28.22 1.10
C GLY A 516 21.88 -29.29 1.00
N ILE A 517 22.46 -29.72 2.12
CA ILE A 517 23.53 -30.73 2.16
C ILE A 517 22.99 -32.01 2.85
N PRO A 518 23.15 -33.21 2.28
CA PRO A 518 22.63 -34.43 2.91
C PRO A 518 23.27 -34.71 4.28
N HIS A 519 22.52 -35.26 5.23
CA HIS A 519 23.02 -35.55 6.58
C HIS A 519 24.24 -36.50 6.58
N SER A 520 25.20 -36.19 7.46
CA SER A 520 26.42 -36.97 7.65
C SER A 520 26.18 -38.22 8.49
N LEU A 521 26.59 -39.39 7.99
CA LEU A 521 26.72 -40.60 8.80
C LEU A 521 28.05 -40.65 9.58
N GLY A 522 28.91 -39.64 9.41
CA GLY A 522 30.26 -39.57 9.96
C GLY A 522 31.36 -39.54 8.90
N VAL A 523 32.59 -39.35 9.37
CA VAL A 523 33.79 -39.26 8.52
C VAL A 523 34.71 -40.45 8.78
N PHE A 524 34.81 -41.32 7.78
CA PHE A 524 35.47 -42.63 7.83
C PHE A 524 36.79 -42.63 7.07
N GLU A 525 37.70 -43.55 7.40
CA GLU A 525 39.01 -43.66 6.76
C GLU A 525 39.01 -44.79 5.73
N PHE A 526 39.30 -44.47 4.47
CA PHE A 526 39.32 -45.44 3.37
C PHE A 526 40.68 -45.46 2.67
N VAL A 527 41.04 -46.63 2.15
CA VAL A 527 42.30 -46.90 1.45
C VAL A 527 41.98 -47.44 0.07
N LYS A 528 42.57 -46.86 -0.96
CA LYS A 528 42.40 -47.20 -2.37
C LYS A 528 42.67 -48.69 -2.60
N GLY A 529 41.76 -49.36 -3.30
CA GLY A 529 41.87 -50.79 -3.59
C GLY A 529 41.58 -51.73 -2.40
N LYS A 530 41.35 -51.22 -1.18
CA LYS A 530 40.67 -52.01 -0.14
C LYS A 530 39.16 -51.86 -0.34
N LYS A 531 38.43 -52.97 -0.18
CA LYS A 531 36.98 -53.00 -0.42
C LYS A 531 36.22 -52.31 0.72
N ALA A 532 35.86 -51.06 0.52
CA ALA A 532 34.86 -50.36 1.33
C ALA A 532 33.48 -51.03 1.15
N THR A 533 32.63 -51.00 2.19
CA THR A 533 31.26 -51.55 2.09
C THR A 533 30.35 -50.78 3.05
N ILE A 534 29.21 -50.31 2.53
CA ILE A 534 28.17 -49.62 3.31
C ILE A 534 26.88 -50.43 3.16
N ARG A 535 26.42 -51.04 4.26
CA ARG A 535 25.25 -51.92 4.28
C ARG A 535 24.16 -51.35 5.18
N ILE A 536 23.06 -50.94 4.56
CA ILE A 536 21.83 -50.48 5.20
C ILE A 536 21.01 -51.73 5.57
N LEU A 537 20.55 -51.82 6.82
CA LEU A 537 19.77 -52.94 7.35
C LEU A 537 18.34 -52.49 7.70
N SER A 538 17.37 -53.21 7.13
CA SER A 538 15.96 -53.13 7.55
C SER A 538 15.66 -54.19 8.61
N LYS A 539 14.71 -53.87 9.50
CA LYS A 539 14.13 -54.81 10.46
C LYS A 539 12.61 -54.79 10.37
N ALA A 540 12.01 -55.98 10.34
CA ALA A 540 10.59 -56.18 10.19
C ALA A 540 9.77 -55.38 11.23
N LYS A 541 8.66 -54.79 10.79
CA LYS A 541 7.72 -54.01 11.62
C LYS A 541 8.29 -52.70 12.21
N SER A 542 9.48 -52.23 11.82
CA SER A 542 10.05 -50.96 12.30
C SER A 542 9.54 -49.70 11.57
N GLY A 543 8.93 -49.87 10.40
CA GLY A 543 8.57 -48.81 9.45
C GLY A 543 9.18 -49.12 8.07
N TYR A 544 9.03 -48.23 7.09
CA TYR A 544 9.76 -48.36 5.81
C TYR A 544 11.22 -47.92 5.97
N ALA A 545 12.18 -48.80 5.73
CA ALA A 545 13.55 -48.41 5.41
C ALA A 545 13.62 -48.06 3.91
N VAL A 546 14.32 -46.97 3.56
CA VAL A 546 14.42 -46.43 2.20
C VAL A 546 15.87 -46.15 1.82
N VAL A 547 16.21 -46.37 0.54
CA VAL A 547 17.49 -46.00 -0.07
C VAL A 547 17.20 -45.34 -1.41
N ASP A 548 17.55 -44.06 -1.52
CA ASP A 548 17.49 -43.25 -2.76
C ASP A 548 18.88 -43.20 -3.42
N GLY A 549 19.95 -43.23 -2.62
CA GLY A 549 21.34 -43.29 -3.09
C GLY A 549 22.37 -43.15 -1.96
N LEU A 550 23.65 -43.02 -2.29
CA LEU A 550 24.76 -42.83 -1.35
C LEU A 550 25.76 -41.81 -1.90
N GLN A 551 26.07 -40.75 -1.14
CA GLN A 551 27.13 -39.79 -1.48
C GLN A 551 28.34 -40.01 -0.56
N ILE A 552 29.55 -39.96 -1.13
CA ILE A 552 30.83 -40.05 -0.40
C ILE A 552 31.73 -38.91 -0.86
N VAL A 553 32.02 -37.98 0.05
CA VAL A 553 32.72 -36.72 -0.26
C VAL A 553 34.03 -36.65 0.53
N PRO A 554 35.19 -36.28 -0.05
CA PRO A 554 36.43 -36.11 0.69
C PRO A 554 36.26 -35.18 1.89
N GLU A 555 36.87 -35.47 3.04
CA GLU A 555 36.64 -34.70 4.29
C GLU A 555 36.94 -33.19 4.11
N ALA A 556 37.92 -32.85 3.28
CA ALA A 556 38.23 -31.46 2.94
C ALA A 556 37.11 -30.80 2.12
N GLU A 557 36.58 -31.49 1.10
CA GLU A 557 35.47 -30.99 0.27
C GLU A 557 34.17 -30.91 1.07
N ALA A 558 33.84 -31.92 1.86
CA ALA A 558 32.66 -31.94 2.74
C ALA A 558 32.71 -30.81 3.79
N LYS A 559 33.91 -30.51 4.32
CA LYS A 559 34.11 -29.33 5.18
C LYS A 559 33.97 -28.03 4.40
N VAL A 560 34.46 -27.94 3.16
CA VAL A 560 34.25 -26.75 2.32
C VAL A 560 32.77 -26.54 2.03
N GLU A 561 32.01 -27.57 1.61
CA GLU A 561 30.55 -27.51 1.42
C GLU A 561 29.87 -26.97 2.69
N ARG A 562 30.06 -27.63 3.84
CA ARG A 562 29.38 -27.24 5.10
C ARG A 562 29.83 -25.87 5.65
N ASN A 563 31.10 -25.50 5.48
CA ASN A 563 31.64 -24.21 5.92
C ASN A 563 31.30 -23.04 4.97
N THR A 564 30.88 -23.32 3.73
CA THR A 564 30.52 -22.28 2.74
C THR A 564 29.04 -22.27 2.38
N ARG A 565 28.29 -23.32 2.74
CA ARG A 565 26.91 -23.58 2.32
C ARG A 565 26.76 -23.58 0.80
N ALA A 566 27.79 -24.10 0.11
CA ALA A 566 27.70 -24.36 -1.32
C ALA A 566 26.63 -25.44 -1.59
N ASP A 567 25.81 -25.23 -2.62
CA ASP A 567 24.84 -26.21 -3.09
C ASP A 567 25.56 -27.51 -3.46
N ALA A 568 25.24 -28.60 -2.76
CA ALA A 568 25.78 -29.93 -3.02
C ALA A 568 25.25 -30.54 -4.35
N GLY A 569 24.31 -29.87 -5.00
CA GLY A 569 23.70 -30.23 -6.29
C GLY A 569 22.38 -31.00 -6.17
N PHE A 570 21.80 -31.09 -4.97
CA PHE A 570 20.57 -31.84 -4.70
C PHE A 570 19.37 -30.91 -4.52
N SER A 571 18.75 -30.53 -5.64
CA SER A 571 17.49 -29.78 -5.63
C SER A 571 16.28 -30.70 -5.59
N LEU A 572 15.45 -30.59 -4.55
CA LEU A 572 14.06 -31.03 -4.64
C LEU A 572 13.37 -30.26 -5.77
N GLN A 573 12.88 -30.97 -6.80
CA GLN A 573 12.24 -30.34 -7.97
C GLN A 573 10.93 -29.64 -7.59
N SER A 574 11.02 -28.36 -7.26
CA SER A 574 9.89 -27.43 -7.23
C SER A 574 9.85 -26.63 -8.53
N SER A 575 8.72 -26.67 -9.23
CA SER A 575 8.57 -26.11 -10.56
C SER A 575 8.10 -24.65 -10.55
N THR A 576 8.80 -23.78 -11.25
CA THR A 576 8.20 -22.67 -12.05
C THR A 576 9.25 -21.98 -12.93
N SER A 577 8.77 -21.28 -13.97
CA SER A 577 9.56 -20.61 -15.00
C SER A 577 9.18 -19.12 -15.13
N VAL A 578 10.04 -18.35 -15.80
CA VAL A 578 9.81 -16.93 -16.13
C VAL A 578 8.62 -16.77 -17.08
N GLN A 579 7.84 -15.70 -16.92
CA GLN A 579 6.68 -15.38 -17.77
C GLN A 579 6.91 -14.17 -18.71
N PRO A 580 6.17 -14.10 -19.85
CA PRO A 580 6.14 -12.94 -20.76
C PRO A 580 5.49 -11.70 -20.11
N PRO A 581 5.48 -10.52 -20.79
CA PRO A 581 4.71 -9.35 -20.34
C PRO A 581 3.28 -9.70 -19.93
N VAL A 582 2.85 -9.20 -18.78
CA VAL A 582 1.55 -9.54 -18.20
C VAL A 582 0.43 -8.85 -18.96
N GLU A 583 -0.37 -9.66 -19.67
CA GLU A 583 -1.62 -9.25 -20.31
C GLU A 583 -2.56 -8.62 -19.27
N VAL A 584 -2.95 -7.35 -19.49
CA VAL A 584 -3.88 -6.63 -18.60
C VAL A 584 -5.29 -7.18 -18.82
N LYS A 585 -5.75 -8.04 -17.90
CA LYS A 585 -7.03 -8.75 -18.01
C LYS A 585 -8.18 -7.92 -17.46
N ILE A 586 -8.76 -7.11 -18.33
CA ILE A 586 -10.00 -6.37 -18.09
C ILE A 586 -11.15 -7.39 -17.87
N PRO A 587 -11.83 -7.39 -16.70
CA PRO A 587 -13.00 -8.22 -16.44
C PRO A 587 -14.25 -7.64 -17.12
N ALA A 588 -15.32 -8.42 -17.17
CA ALA A 588 -16.63 -7.89 -17.54
C ALA A 588 -17.14 -6.90 -16.46
N PRO A 589 -17.90 -5.85 -16.85
CA PRO A 589 -18.57 -4.96 -15.91
C PRO A 589 -19.63 -5.69 -15.08
N MET A 590 -19.97 -5.13 -13.91
CA MET A 590 -20.82 -5.77 -12.91
C MET A 590 -22.33 -5.55 -13.15
N LEU A 591 -22.73 -5.40 -14.42
CA LEU A 591 -24.08 -5.03 -14.84
C LEU A 591 -25.19 -5.89 -14.21
N LEU A 592 -26.24 -5.22 -13.73
CA LEU A 592 -27.45 -5.83 -13.19
C LEU A 592 -28.20 -6.62 -14.27
N LYS A 593 -28.49 -7.90 -14.03
CA LYS A 593 -29.10 -8.77 -15.06
C LYS A 593 -30.63 -8.81 -14.99
N SER A 594 -31.22 -8.37 -13.88
CA SER A 594 -32.66 -8.30 -13.67
C SER A 594 -33.30 -6.96 -14.05
N ALA A 595 -32.54 -6.04 -14.67
CA ALA A 595 -33.06 -4.74 -15.08
C ALA A 595 -34.25 -4.89 -16.05
N ALA A 596 -35.36 -4.22 -15.73
CA ALA A 596 -36.60 -4.28 -16.49
C ALA A 596 -36.56 -3.35 -17.71
N ALA A 597 -37.18 -3.79 -18.81
CA ALA A 597 -37.33 -2.98 -20.00
C ALA A 597 -38.43 -1.90 -19.81
N PRO A 598 -38.33 -0.73 -20.48
CA PRO A 598 -39.25 0.40 -20.29
C PRO A 598 -40.73 0.07 -20.52
N ASP A 599 -41.03 -0.86 -21.43
CA ASP A 599 -42.38 -1.32 -21.76
C ASP A 599 -43.02 -2.18 -20.66
N VAL A 600 -42.20 -2.92 -19.89
CA VAL A 600 -42.68 -3.75 -18.76
C VAL A 600 -43.22 -2.87 -17.63
N VAL A 601 -42.58 -1.72 -17.39
CA VAL A 601 -42.92 -0.78 -16.31
C VAL A 601 -43.93 0.30 -16.72
N ASN A 602 -44.09 0.57 -18.02
CA ASN A 602 -44.97 1.67 -18.48
C ASN A 602 -46.45 1.40 -18.16
N GLY A 603 -47.13 2.40 -17.59
CA GLY A 603 -48.53 2.33 -17.17
C GLY A 603 -48.78 1.55 -15.87
N GLN A 604 -47.75 0.91 -15.28
CA GLN A 604 -47.90 0.10 -14.08
C GLN A 604 -48.14 0.92 -12.81
N SER A 605 -48.61 0.25 -11.76
CA SER A 605 -48.78 0.81 -10.42
C SER A 605 -48.08 -0.04 -9.38
N TYR A 606 -47.33 0.62 -8.49
CA TYR A 606 -46.59 0.01 -7.39
C TYR A 606 -47.16 0.49 -6.04
N ASP A 607 -46.73 -0.12 -4.93
CA ASP A 607 -46.92 0.47 -3.61
C ASP A 607 -45.93 1.62 -3.41
N LEU A 608 -44.67 1.42 -3.82
CA LEU A 608 -43.58 2.39 -3.70
C LEU A 608 -42.83 2.56 -5.04
N VAL A 609 -42.59 3.81 -5.44
CA VAL A 609 -41.59 4.16 -6.47
C VAL A 609 -40.45 4.93 -5.81
N VAL A 610 -39.22 4.44 -5.95
CA VAL A 610 -37.99 5.08 -5.48
C VAL A 610 -37.22 5.63 -6.68
N ILE A 611 -36.87 6.90 -6.66
CA ILE A 611 -36.03 7.55 -7.69
C ILE A 611 -34.63 7.73 -7.11
N GLY A 612 -33.62 7.16 -7.75
CA GLY A 612 -32.20 7.21 -7.37
C GLY A 612 -31.67 5.88 -6.85
N GLY A 613 -30.71 5.31 -7.58
CA GLY A 613 -30.01 4.05 -7.26
C GLY A 613 -28.83 4.21 -6.30
N THR A 614 -28.84 5.23 -5.45
CA THR A 614 -27.82 5.45 -4.41
C THR A 614 -27.92 4.37 -3.31
N PRO A 615 -26.90 4.19 -2.45
CA PRO A 615 -26.99 3.28 -1.30
C PRO A 615 -28.21 3.52 -0.41
N GLY A 616 -28.62 4.78 -0.21
CA GLY A 616 -29.86 5.13 0.49
C GLY A 616 -31.13 4.72 -0.25
N GLY A 617 -31.23 5.03 -1.55
CA GLY A 617 -32.37 4.63 -2.39
C GLY A 617 -32.52 3.11 -2.51
N ILE A 618 -31.42 2.38 -2.67
CA ILE A 618 -31.39 0.91 -2.64
C ILE A 618 -31.87 0.39 -1.29
N ALA A 619 -31.40 0.96 -0.17
CA ALA A 619 -31.82 0.54 1.16
C ALA A 619 -33.33 0.75 1.39
N THR A 620 -33.91 1.86 0.89
CA THR A 620 -35.36 2.07 0.87
C THR A 620 -36.08 1.02 0.04
N ALA A 621 -35.64 0.78 -1.20
CA ALA A 621 -36.31 -0.12 -2.13
C ALA A 621 -36.27 -1.59 -1.66
N VAL A 622 -35.10 -2.06 -1.24
CA VAL A 622 -34.88 -3.42 -0.72
C VAL A 622 -35.65 -3.64 0.57
N ARG A 623 -35.64 -2.69 1.53
CA ARG A 623 -36.41 -2.85 2.77
C ARG A 623 -37.92 -2.86 2.48
N ALA A 624 -38.43 -1.96 1.66
CA ALA A 624 -39.84 -1.96 1.28
C ALA A 624 -40.28 -3.29 0.65
N ALA A 625 -39.47 -3.85 -0.26
CA ALA A 625 -39.74 -5.14 -0.88
C ALA A 625 -39.71 -6.30 0.14
N ARG A 626 -38.75 -6.30 1.09
CA ARG A 626 -38.66 -7.29 2.18
C ARG A 626 -39.83 -7.24 3.16
N GLU A 627 -40.41 -6.07 3.41
CA GLU A 627 -41.65 -5.92 4.18
C GLU A 627 -42.92 -6.20 3.34
N GLY A 628 -42.77 -6.67 2.10
CA GLY A 628 -43.85 -7.21 1.26
C GLY A 628 -44.46 -6.23 0.26
N LEU A 629 -43.96 -4.99 0.13
CA LEU A 629 -44.45 -4.04 -0.87
C LEU A 629 -44.04 -4.42 -2.28
N SER A 630 -44.86 -4.05 -3.27
CA SER A 630 -44.44 -3.96 -4.67
C SER A 630 -43.67 -2.66 -4.91
N VAL A 631 -42.45 -2.76 -5.44
CA VAL A 631 -41.51 -1.64 -5.52
C VAL A 631 -40.94 -1.50 -6.93
N LEU A 632 -40.80 -0.26 -7.40
CA LEU A 632 -39.96 0.11 -8.52
C LEU A 632 -38.82 1.01 -8.04
N LEU A 633 -37.57 0.61 -8.28
CA LEU A 633 -36.39 1.45 -8.16
C LEU A 633 -36.00 1.97 -9.55
N VAL A 634 -35.84 3.28 -9.70
CA VAL A 634 -35.41 3.93 -10.94
C VAL A 634 -34.02 4.52 -10.74
N ASN A 635 -33.09 4.29 -11.66
CA ASN A 635 -31.77 4.92 -11.64
C ASN A 635 -31.40 5.54 -12.99
N HIS A 636 -30.64 6.64 -12.93
CA HIS A 636 -30.27 7.44 -14.08
C HIS A 636 -29.08 6.86 -14.88
N THR A 637 -28.15 6.16 -14.21
CA THR A 637 -27.05 5.39 -14.83
C THR A 637 -27.41 3.90 -14.99
N GLN A 638 -26.51 3.12 -15.62
CA GLN A 638 -26.61 1.66 -15.71
C GLN A 638 -26.05 0.92 -14.49
N HIS A 639 -25.56 1.64 -13.48
CA HIS A 639 -24.83 1.09 -12.33
C HIS A 639 -25.51 1.51 -11.03
N LEU A 640 -25.64 0.59 -10.08
CA LEU A 640 -26.21 0.87 -8.76
C LEU A 640 -25.11 1.19 -7.73
N GLY A 641 -25.46 1.95 -6.69
CA GLY A 641 -24.59 2.23 -5.54
C GLY A 641 -23.88 3.59 -5.56
N GLY A 642 -24.17 4.45 -6.53
CA GLY A 642 -23.75 5.85 -6.60
C GLY A 642 -22.27 6.08 -6.30
N PHE A 643 -21.96 6.91 -5.30
CA PHE A 643 -20.60 7.29 -4.93
C PHE A 643 -19.76 6.13 -4.34
N ILE A 644 -20.37 5.17 -3.63
CA ILE A 644 -19.65 3.98 -3.15
C ILE A 644 -19.10 3.17 -4.33
N THR A 645 -19.93 3.00 -5.36
CA THR A 645 -19.56 2.31 -6.60
C THR A 645 -18.92 3.22 -7.64
N SER A 646 -18.76 4.52 -7.33
CA SER A 646 -18.03 5.52 -8.12
C SER A 646 -16.81 6.08 -7.37
N GLY A 647 -16.09 5.20 -6.64
CA GLY A 647 -14.71 5.47 -6.21
C GLY A 647 -14.51 5.88 -4.76
N ALA A 648 -15.51 5.80 -3.88
CA ALA A 648 -15.35 6.18 -2.46
C ALA A 648 -14.18 5.48 -1.73
N GLY A 649 -13.88 4.22 -2.08
CA GLY A 649 -12.79 3.43 -1.49
C GLY A 649 -13.07 2.87 -0.09
N GLY A 650 -14.35 2.72 0.26
CA GLY A 650 -14.82 2.25 1.57
C GLY A 650 -15.57 3.33 2.36
N TRP A 651 -16.41 2.85 3.27
CA TRP A 651 -17.41 3.61 4.03
C TRP A 651 -16.82 4.71 4.91
N GLU A 652 -17.36 5.93 4.84
CA GLU A 652 -16.92 7.08 5.66
C GLU A 652 -17.63 7.05 7.04
N ALA A 653 -17.31 6.02 7.83
CA ALA A 653 -17.84 5.76 9.17
C ALA A 653 -16.74 5.80 10.26
N PRO A 654 -16.85 6.65 11.30
CA PRO A 654 -16.01 6.57 12.49
C PRO A 654 -16.32 5.40 13.44
N TYR A 655 -17.59 5.08 13.70
CA TYR A 655 -18.01 3.88 14.42
C TYR A 655 -17.86 2.64 13.52
N ASP A 656 -17.04 1.69 13.98
CA ASP A 656 -16.77 0.41 13.31
C ASP A 656 -17.93 -0.60 13.39
N GLY A 657 -18.87 -0.37 14.31
CA GLY A 657 -20.00 -1.27 14.52
C GLY A 657 -21.10 -1.12 13.47
N LEU A 658 -22.07 -2.01 13.59
CA LEU A 658 -23.19 -2.13 12.66
C LEU A 658 -24.33 -1.18 13.08
N ARG A 659 -25.06 -0.64 12.10
CA ARG A 659 -26.05 0.44 12.31
C ARG A 659 -27.47 0.07 11.85
N SER A 660 -27.56 -0.74 10.80
CA SER A 660 -28.82 -1.27 10.28
C SER A 660 -28.59 -2.64 9.62
N PRO A 661 -29.63 -3.47 9.43
CA PRO A 661 -29.51 -4.76 8.74
C PRO A 661 -28.93 -4.70 7.33
N LEU A 662 -29.31 -3.72 6.49
CA LEU A 662 -28.79 -3.63 5.10
C LEU A 662 -27.36 -3.11 5.03
N TYR A 663 -26.97 -2.18 5.91
CA TYR A 663 -25.56 -1.79 6.07
C TYR A 663 -24.71 -2.97 6.58
N ALA A 664 -25.26 -3.79 7.47
CA ALA A 664 -24.63 -5.02 7.93
C ALA A 664 -24.53 -6.10 6.85
N GLU A 665 -25.54 -6.26 5.97
CA GLU A 665 -25.46 -7.17 4.82
C GLU A 665 -24.32 -6.75 3.87
N MET A 666 -24.15 -5.45 3.59
CA MET A 666 -23.02 -4.95 2.80
C MET A 666 -21.68 -5.24 3.49
N LEU A 667 -21.45 -4.81 4.74
CA LEU A 667 -20.15 -5.01 5.42
C LEU A 667 -19.79 -6.49 5.60
N ARG A 668 -20.77 -7.35 5.92
CA ARG A 668 -20.56 -8.80 6.04
C ARG A 668 -20.37 -9.47 4.68
N GLY A 669 -21.02 -8.97 3.62
CA GLY A 669 -20.84 -9.42 2.25
C GLY A 669 -19.46 -9.08 1.69
N ILE A 670 -18.97 -7.86 1.93
CA ILE A 670 -17.63 -7.41 1.53
C ILE A 670 -16.55 -8.29 2.17
N SER A 671 -16.56 -8.43 3.50
CA SER A 671 -15.55 -9.24 4.20
C SER A 671 -15.68 -10.74 3.90
N THR A 672 -16.90 -11.25 3.67
CA THR A 672 -17.14 -12.62 3.20
C THR A 672 -16.54 -12.86 1.81
N TYR A 673 -16.76 -11.95 0.85
CA TYR A 673 -16.18 -12.04 -0.49
C TYR A 673 -14.66 -12.13 -0.44
N TYR A 674 -13.99 -11.25 0.32
CA TYR A 674 -12.53 -11.29 0.42
C TYR A 674 -12.01 -12.49 1.22
N ARG A 675 -12.75 -12.96 2.25
CA ARG A 675 -12.44 -14.20 2.97
C ARG A 675 -12.47 -15.41 2.04
N GLU A 676 -13.50 -15.54 1.23
CA GLU A 676 -13.72 -16.73 0.40
C GLU A 676 -12.90 -16.71 -0.89
N THR A 677 -12.57 -15.52 -1.41
CA THR A 677 -11.72 -15.36 -2.59
C THR A 677 -10.22 -15.44 -2.27
N TYR A 678 -9.77 -14.94 -1.11
CA TYR A 678 -8.34 -14.80 -0.78
C TYR A 678 -7.90 -15.44 0.56
N GLY A 679 -8.84 -15.81 1.44
CA GLY A 679 -8.57 -16.41 2.75
C GLY A 679 -8.48 -15.41 3.91
N GLU A 680 -8.78 -15.87 5.13
CA GLU A 680 -8.84 -15.09 6.40
C GLU A 680 -7.55 -14.38 6.83
N LYS A 681 -6.42 -14.67 6.18
CA LYS A 681 -5.11 -14.06 6.47
C LYS A 681 -4.57 -13.23 5.31
N SER A 682 -5.38 -13.01 4.26
CA SER A 682 -5.01 -12.21 3.10
C SER A 682 -5.00 -10.71 3.42
N PRO A 683 -4.11 -9.91 2.79
CA PRO A 683 -4.17 -8.45 2.86
C PRO A 683 -5.52 -7.89 2.43
N GLN A 684 -6.18 -8.51 1.45
CA GLN A 684 -7.51 -8.14 0.96
C GLN A 684 -8.58 -8.26 2.05
N TYR A 685 -8.66 -9.42 2.71
CA TYR A 685 -9.59 -9.62 3.82
C TYR A 685 -9.29 -8.68 5.00
N LEU A 686 -8.02 -8.53 5.36
CA LEU A 686 -7.61 -7.65 6.47
C LEU A 686 -7.92 -6.17 6.18
N ALA A 687 -7.77 -5.70 4.93
CA ALA A 687 -8.17 -4.36 4.52
C ALA A 687 -9.71 -4.16 4.48
N SER A 688 -10.47 -5.24 4.28
CA SER A 688 -11.94 -5.21 4.32
C SER A 688 -12.55 -5.15 5.72
N MET A 689 -11.72 -5.31 6.75
CA MET A 689 -12.12 -5.31 8.16
C MET A 689 -11.60 -4.04 8.87
N PRO A 690 -12.19 -3.63 10.02
CA PRO A 690 -11.62 -2.57 10.84
C PRO A 690 -10.23 -2.94 11.36
N SER A 691 -9.28 -2.01 11.31
CA SER A 691 -7.95 -2.26 11.91
C SER A 691 -8.05 -2.46 13.42
N ALA A 692 -7.54 -3.60 13.88
CA ALA A 692 -7.49 -3.99 15.29
C ALA A 692 -6.30 -3.35 16.06
N THR A 693 -5.35 -2.72 15.36
CA THR A 693 -4.14 -2.11 15.95
C THR A 693 -4.09 -0.59 15.83
N SER A 694 -4.99 0.01 15.03
CA SER A 694 -5.12 1.46 14.87
C SER A 694 -6.57 1.88 15.03
N ARG A 695 -6.82 2.93 15.82
CA ARG A 695 -8.11 3.64 15.91
C ARG A 695 -8.22 4.85 14.96
N ALA A 696 -7.26 5.06 14.06
CA ALA A 696 -7.38 6.13 13.07
C ALA A 696 -8.51 5.81 12.06
N HIS A 697 -9.28 6.82 11.68
CA HIS A 697 -10.36 6.68 10.68
C HIS A 697 -9.82 6.23 9.31
N ILE A 698 -8.58 6.59 8.96
CA ILE A 698 -7.99 6.15 7.68
C ILE A 698 -7.82 4.62 7.60
N ASP A 699 -7.79 3.92 8.73
CA ASP A 699 -7.65 2.45 8.84
C ASP A 699 -8.99 1.71 9.04
N ARG A 700 -10.10 2.36 8.69
CA ARG A 700 -11.45 1.78 8.55
C ARG A 700 -11.56 0.81 7.34
N PRO A 701 -12.58 -0.06 7.29
CA PRO A 701 -12.85 -0.97 6.17
C PRO A 701 -12.75 -0.34 4.77
N LYS A 702 -12.17 -1.11 3.85
CA LYS A 702 -11.99 -0.79 2.41
C LYS A 702 -12.79 -1.75 1.53
N VAL A 703 -13.15 -1.28 0.33
CA VAL A 703 -13.77 -2.08 -0.72
C VAL A 703 -13.39 -1.53 -2.09
N GLU A 704 -13.24 -2.42 -3.07
CA GLU A 704 -13.15 -2.08 -4.50
C GLU A 704 -14.54 -1.71 -5.04
N PRO A 705 -14.72 -0.59 -5.76
CA PRO A 705 -16.05 -0.15 -6.24
C PRO A 705 -16.86 -1.23 -6.96
N ARG A 706 -16.23 -2.01 -7.86
CA ARG A 706 -16.88 -3.15 -8.53
C ARG A 706 -17.41 -4.24 -7.59
N ILE A 707 -16.80 -4.41 -6.42
CA ILE A 707 -17.24 -5.40 -5.41
C ILE A 707 -18.43 -4.87 -4.62
N ALA A 708 -18.50 -3.55 -4.37
CA ALA A 708 -19.71 -2.95 -3.83
C ALA A 708 -20.87 -2.98 -4.85
N GLU A 709 -20.60 -2.73 -6.15
CA GLU A 709 -21.59 -2.81 -7.23
C GLU A 709 -22.17 -4.23 -7.35
N MET A 710 -21.30 -5.24 -7.39
CA MET A 710 -21.68 -6.65 -7.35
C MET A 710 -22.60 -6.98 -6.16
N LEU A 711 -22.30 -6.47 -4.96
CA LEU A 711 -23.08 -6.74 -3.75
C LEU A 711 -24.43 -6.00 -3.74
N PHE A 712 -24.50 -4.77 -4.25
CA PHE A 712 -25.78 -4.07 -4.44
C PHE A 712 -26.67 -4.76 -5.48
N ASN A 713 -26.09 -5.20 -6.59
CA ASN A 713 -26.83 -5.93 -7.64
C ASN A 713 -27.32 -7.29 -7.10
N GLN A 714 -26.50 -8.03 -6.36
CA GLN A 714 -26.93 -9.22 -5.62
C GLN A 714 -27.96 -8.92 -4.52
N MET A 715 -28.00 -7.72 -3.95
CA MET A 715 -29.01 -7.33 -2.96
C MET A 715 -30.37 -7.13 -3.61
N VAL A 716 -30.45 -6.42 -4.75
CA VAL A 716 -31.72 -6.22 -5.45
C VAL A 716 -32.20 -7.48 -6.19
N GLU A 717 -31.31 -8.29 -6.75
CA GLU A 717 -31.66 -9.54 -7.46
C GLU A 717 -32.31 -10.62 -6.56
N LYS A 718 -32.18 -10.52 -5.22
CA LYS A 718 -32.87 -11.39 -4.25
C LYS A 718 -34.36 -11.06 -4.11
N GLU A 719 -34.74 -9.79 -4.33
CA GLU A 719 -36.03 -9.26 -3.87
C GLU A 719 -37.11 -9.39 -4.95
N LYS A 720 -37.90 -10.46 -4.90
CA LYS A 720 -38.91 -10.81 -5.92
C LYS A 720 -39.98 -9.74 -6.19
N ASN A 721 -40.19 -8.80 -5.27
CA ASN A 721 -41.17 -7.73 -5.40
C ASN A 721 -40.54 -6.39 -5.87
N LEU A 722 -39.22 -6.37 -6.12
CA LEU A 722 -38.48 -5.19 -6.56
C LEU A 722 -38.23 -5.26 -8.07
N THR A 723 -38.80 -4.31 -8.80
CA THR A 723 -38.47 -4.02 -10.20
C THR A 723 -37.39 -2.94 -10.24
N VAL A 724 -36.41 -3.05 -11.14
CA VAL A 724 -35.37 -2.01 -11.32
C VAL A 724 -35.39 -1.51 -12.76
N LEU A 725 -35.47 -0.19 -12.96
CA LEU A 725 -35.35 0.48 -14.25
C LEU A 725 -34.05 1.32 -14.27
N LEU A 726 -33.17 1.06 -15.22
CA LEU A 726 -31.87 1.73 -15.34
C LEU A 726 -31.84 2.71 -16.53
N GLY A 727 -30.94 3.68 -16.52
CA GLY A 727 -30.79 4.67 -17.59
C GLY A 727 -31.91 5.71 -17.70
N HIS A 728 -32.73 5.89 -16.65
CA HIS A 728 -33.94 6.73 -16.70
C HIS A 728 -33.96 7.81 -15.60
N ILE A 729 -34.38 9.01 -15.99
CA ILE A 729 -34.54 10.18 -15.13
C ILE A 729 -36.02 10.51 -14.92
N VAL A 730 -36.37 11.13 -13.79
CA VAL A 730 -37.69 11.74 -13.59
C VAL A 730 -37.75 13.12 -14.25
N THR A 731 -38.82 13.40 -14.99
CA THR A 731 -39.00 14.68 -15.70
C THR A 731 -40.26 15.44 -15.24
N GLN A 732 -41.21 14.76 -14.61
CA GLN A 732 -42.45 15.36 -14.09
C GLN A 732 -43.04 14.48 -12.99
N ALA A 733 -43.69 15.07 -11.99
CA ALA A 733 -44.60 14.36 -11.09
C ALA A 733 -46.03 14.95 -11.17
N GLU A 734 -47.04 14.08 -11.17
CA GLU A 734 -48.45 14.49 -11.11
C GLU A 734 -48.94 14.50 -9.66
N ARG A 735 -49.50 15.62 -9.24
CA ARG A 735 -49.92 15.90 -7.86
C ARG A 735 -51.40 16.28 -7.79
N GLU A 736 -52.08 15.76 -6.78
CA GLU A 736 -53.47 16.04 -6.46
C GLU A 736 -53.56 16.36 -4.95
N GLY A 737 -53.72 17.64 -4.61
CA GLY A 737 -53.66 18.10 -3.22
C GLY A 737 -52.28 17.85 -2.59
N SER A 738 -52.25 17.16 -1.43
CA SER A 738 -51.01 16.74 -0.77
C SER A 738 -50.47 15.38 -1.24
N LEU A 739 -50.99 14.81 -2.34
CA LEU A 739 -50.60 13.47 -2.80
C LEU A 739 -50.01 13.50 -4.21
N LEU A 740 -48.84 12.88 -4.38
CA LEU A 740 -48.35 12.45 -5.68
C LEU A 740 -49.15 11.23 -6.16
N LYS A 741 -49.39 11.13 -7.47
CA LYS A 741 -50.23 10.09 -8.11
C LYS A 741 -49.51 9.32 -9.21
N SER A 742 -48.58 9.95 -9.92
CA SER A 742 -47.66 9.29 -10.85
C SER A 742 -46.41 10.13 -11.08
N VAL A 743 -45.36 9.52 -11.61
CA VAL A 743 -44.21 10.21 -12.17
C VAL A 743 -44.03 9.84 -13.64
N THR A 744 -43.52 10.79 -14.41
CA THR A 744 -43.08 10.64 -15.79
C THR A 744 -41.57 10.46 -15.80
N LEU A 745 -41.11 9.39 -16.43
CA LEU A 745 -39.72 8.97 -16.55
C LEU A 745 -39.33 8.98 -18.03
N GLN A 746 -38.07 9.31 -18.31
CA GLN A 746 -37.51 9.36 -19.66
C GLN A 746 -36.11 8.75 -19.66
N ALA A 747 -35.76 8.03 -20.72
CA ALA A 747 -34.39 7.55 -20.92
C ALA A 747 -33.41 8.74 -21.05
N LEU A 748 -32.35 8.77 -20.25
CA LEU A 748 -31.40 9.88 -20.09
C LEU A 748 -30.78 10.29 -21.45
N HIS A 749 -30.22 9.32 -22.17
CA HIS A 749 -29.65 9.51 -23.52
C HIS A 749 -30.64 9.16 -24.64
N GLY A 750 -31.94 9.19 -24.35
CA GLY A 750 -33.02 8.86 -25.30
C GLY A 750 -33.38 9.98 -26.26
N ASN A 751 -34.14 9.66 -27.31
CA ASN A 751 -34.61 10.63 -28.31
C ASN A 751 -35.84 11.47 -27.85
N GLY A 752 -36.21 11.40 -26.58
CA GLY A 752 -37.36 12.09 -25.97
C GLY A 752 -38.74 11.49 -26.27
N LYS A 753 -38.85 10.39 -27.04
CA LYS A 753 -40.14 9.74 -27.37
C LYS A 753 -40.49 8.57 -26.47
N ASP A 754 -39.48 7.91 -25.93
CA ASP A 754 -39.62 6.74 -25.05
C ASP A 754 -39.93 7.21 -23.62
N VAL A 755 -41.21 7.57 -23.42
CA VAL A 755 -41.75 8.10 -22.16
C VAL A 755 -42.46 7.00 -21.37
N VAL A 756 -42.00 6.79 -20.14
CA VAL A 756 -42.55 5.82 -19.19
C VAL A 756 -43.33 6.56 -18.11
N LYS A 757 -44.58 6.17 -17.85
CA LYS A 757 -45.41 6.77 -16.78
C LYS A 757 -45.82 5.71 -15.76
N VAL A 758 -45.47 5.92 -14.49
CA VAL A 758 -45.70 4.95 -13.40
C VAL A 758 -46.50 5.56 -12.25
N ARG A 759 -47.40 4.78 -11.66
CA ARG A 759 -48.22 5.16 -10.50
C ARG A 759 -47.67 4.53 -9.22
N ALA A 760 -47.89 5.19 -8.08
CA ALA A 760 -47.57 4.62 -6.77
C ALA A 760 -48.52 5.11 -5.67
N LYS A 761 -48.57 4.39 -4.55
CA LYS A 761 -49.20 4.87 -3.32
C LYS A 761 -48.27 5.85 -2.59
N ILE A 762 -46.98 5.53 -2.58
CA ILE A 762 -45.90 6.27 -1.91
C ILE A 762 -44.76 6.46 -2.91
N PHE A 763 -44.03 7.56 -2.81
CA PHE A 763 -42.84 7.85 -3.60
C PHE A 763 -41.65 8.14 -2.67
N ALA A 764 -40.43 7.89 -3.12
CA ALA A 764 -39.22 8.26 -2.40
C ALA A 764 -38.15 8.89 -3.29
N ASP A 765 -37.50 9.95 -2.81
CA ASP A 765 -36.36 10.61 -3.46
C ASP A 765 -35.04 10.16 -2.79
N GLY A 766 -34.33 9.29 -3.49
CA GLY A 766 -33.01 8.77 -3.15
C GLY A 766 -31.88 9.34 -4.03
N MET A 767 -32.13 10.35 -4.88
CA MET A 767 -31.09 11.01 -5.69
C MET A 767 -30.26 11.94 -4.83
N TYR A 768 -28.99 12.19 -5.18
CA TYR A 768 -28.20 13.25 -4.54
C TYR A 768 -28.73 14.65 -4.90
N GLU A 769 -29.33 14.78 -6.08
CA GLU A 769 -29.81 16.03 -6.69
C GLU A 769 -31.18 16.51 -6.18
N GLY A 770 -31.99 15.62 -5.60
CA GLY A 770 -33.38 15.93 -5.26
C GLY A 770 -34.27 16.23 -6.48
N ASP A 771 -34.17 15.41 -7.54
CA ASP A 771 -34.94 15.64 -8.77
C ASP A 771 -36.42 15.28 -8.63
N LEU A 772 -36.81 14.36 -7.74
CA LEU A 772 -38.22 14.07 -7.50
C LEU A 772 -38.87 15.15 -6.62
N ILE A 773 -38.19 15.68 -5.59
CA ILE A 773 -38.69 16.84 -4.84
C ILE A 773 -38.87 18.07 -5.76
N ALA A 774 -37.95 18.28 -6.71
CA ALA A 774 -38.09 19.32 -7.73
C ALA A 774 -39.28 19.06 -8.68
N ALA A 775 -39.38 17.86 -9.27
CA ALA A 775 -40.46 17.49 -10.18
C ALA A 775 -41.86 17.47 -9.52
N ALA A 776 -41.92 17.34 -8.18
CA ALA A 776 -43.12 17.41 -7.36
C ALA A 776 -43.54 18.85 -6.94
N GLY A 777 -42.70 19.85 -7.20
CA GLY A 777 -42.90 21.21 -6.71
C GLY A 777 -42.91 21.28 -5.18
N VAL A 778 -42.00 20.54 -4.53
CA VAL A 778 -41.78 20.55 -3.06
C VAL A 778 -40.66 21.54 -2.73
N LYS A 779 -40.84 22.31 -1.66
CA LYS A 779 -39.86 23.31 -1.24
C LYS A 779 -38.53 22.65 -0.87
N SER A 780 -37.48 23.12 -1.52
CA SER A 780 -36.09 22.75 -1.28
C SER A 780 -35.22 24.00 -1.15
N GLN A 781 -34.06 23.84 -0.50
CA GLN A 781 -32.99 24.82 -0.42
C GLN A 781 -31.83 24.36 -1.31
N ILE A 782 -31.19 25.32 -1.98
CA ILE A 782 -29.87 25.18 -2.61
C ILE A 782 -28.98 26.26 -1.96
N GLY A 783 -27.68 26.00 -1.83
CA GLY A 783 -26.75 26.94 -1.18
C GLY A 783 -26.89 27.00 0.34
N ARG A 784 -26.55 28.14 0.92
CA ARG A 784 -26.31 28.33 2.36
C ARG A 784 -27.33 29.27 2.99
N GLU A 785 -27.93 28.82 4.09
CA GLU A 785 -28.75 29.65 4.96
C GLU A 785 -27.89 30.66 5.74
N ALA A 786 -28.47 31.80 6.10
CA ALA A 786 -27.77 32.78 6.93
C ALA A 786 -27.57 32.27 8.36
N ARG A 787 -26.48 32.69 9.01
CA ARG A 787 -26.18 32.52 10.44
C ARG A 787 -27.37 32.86 11.35
N SER A 788 -28.17 33.85 10.96
CA SER A 788 -29.38 34.30 11.67
C SER A 788 -30.63 33.42 11.48
N GLN A 789 -30.67 32.54 10.48
CA GLN A 789 -31.85 31.74 10.13
C GLN A 789 -32.09 30.59 11.13
N TYR A 790 -31.02 29.93 11.57
CA TYR A 790 -31.05 28.84 12.56
C TYR A 790 -30.12 29.08 13.77
N ASN A 791 -29.56 30.29 13.90
CA ASN A 791 -28.59 30.65 14.93
C ASN A 791 -27.35 29.71 14.96
N GLU A 792 -26.93 29.23 13.79
CA GLU A 792 -25.77 28.36 13.59
C GLU A 792 -24.53 29.24 13.35
N PRO A 793 -23.53 29.28 14.25
CA PRO A 793 -22.38 30.17 14.09
C PRO A 793 -21.57 29.89 12.81
N HIS A 794 -21.59 28.65 12.32
CA HIS A 794 -20.87 28.26 11.10
C HIS A 794 -21.67 28.41 9.79
N ALA A 795 -22.92 28.89 9.82
CA ALA A 795 -23.75 29.02 8.63
C ALA A 795 -23.49 30.32 7.85
N GLY A 796 -23.89 30.31 6.57
CA GLY A 796 -23.69 31.40 5.61
C GLY A 796 -22.30 31.43 5.00
N VAL A 797 -21.88 32.62 4.55
CA VAL A 797 -20.49 32.91 4.19
C VAL A 797 -19.59 32.72 5.40
N ILE A 798 -18.50 31.97 5.25
CA ILE A 798 -17.62 31.66 6.37
C ILE A 798 -16.18 31.41 5.94
N TYR A 799 -15.27 32.09 6.62
CA TYR A 799 -13.83 31.84 6.56
C TYR A 799 -13.40 31.19 7.88
N THR A 800 -12.44 30.26 7.82
CA THR A 800 -11.88 29.64 9.03
C THR A 800 -10.38 29.44 8.92
N ALA A 801 -9.71 29.16 10.04
CA ALA A 801 -8.34 28.63 10.07
C ALA A 801 -8.27 27.33 10.89
N GLU A 802 -7.25 26.51 10.66
CA GLU A 802 -7.01 25.31 11.48
C GLU A 802 -6.59 25.71 12.90
N ARG A 803 -7.33 25.28 13.94
CA ARG A 803 -7.04 25.59 15.36
C ARG A 803 -5.63 25.11 15.76
N GLU A 804 -4.91 25.93 16.51
CA GLU A 804 -3.61 25.55 17.08
C GLU A 804 -3.76 24.34 18.02
N LYS A 805 -3.04 23.26 17.74
CA LYS A 805 -3.04 22.03 18.55
C LYS A 805 -1.94 22.12 19.60
N ALA A 806 -2.28 21.94 20.88
CA ALA A 806 -1.27 21.77 21.92
C ALA A 806 -0.38 20.55 21.62
N PRO A 807 0.91 20.52 22.01
CA PRO A 807 1.80 19.39 21.73
C PRO A 807 1.24 18.05 22.21
N GLY A 808 0.90 17.16 21.26
CA GLY A 808 0.30 15.86 21.51
C GLY A 808 -1.24 15.81 21.39
N GLN A 809 -1.93 16.95 21.27
CA GLN A 809 -3.36 17.01 21.00
C GLN A 809 -3.66 16.55 19.57
N ARG A 810 -4.69 15.71 19.42
CA ARG A 810 -5.30 15.34 18.14
C ARG A 810 -6.54 16.20 17.91
N GLY A 811 -6.85 16.50 16.65
CA GLY A 811 -8.01 17.29 16.25
C GLY A 811 -9.33 16.53 16.32
N PHE A 812 -9.60 15.88 17.44
CA PHE A 812 -10.73 14.97 17.60
C PHE A 812 -11.11 14.87 19.09
N PRO A 813 -12.36 14.53 19.47
CA PRO A 813 -12.75 14.52 20.87
C PRO A 813 -11.85 13.61 21.70
N LYS A 814 -11.31 14.15 22.79
CA LYS A 814 -10.38 13.46 23.69
C LYS A 814 -10.91 12.10 24.16
N ASP A 815 -12.22 11.97 24.36
CA ASP A 815 -12.87 10.71 24.72
C ASP A 815 -12.75 9.62 23.63
N ALA A 816 -12.71 9.97 22.35
CA ALA A 816 -12.52 9.00 21.27
C ALA A 816 -11.05 8.56 21.12
N ASP A 817 -10.11 9.42 21.52
CA ASP A 817 -8.68 9.10 21.56
C ASP A 817 -8.31 8.24 22.77
N GLU A 818 -8.81 8.62 23.96
CA GLU A 818 -8.70 7.84 25.20
C GLU A 818 -9.71 6.68 25.29
N GLY A 819 -10.45 6.42 24.21
CA GLY A 819 -11.28 5.23 24.00
C GLY A 819 -12.64 5.17 24.71
N ARG A 820 -12.99 6.19 25.50
CA ARG A 820 -14.29 6.34 26.20
C ARG A 820 -15.47 6.64 25.27
N LEU A 821 -15.25 7.23 24.10
CA LEU A 821 -16.24 7.34 23.03
C LEU A 821 -15.91 6.29 21.96
N ASN A 822 -16.89 5.46 21.60
CA ASN A 822 -16.68 4.28 20.75
C ASN A 822 -16.63 4.64 19.25
N ILE A 823 -15.74 5.54 18.83
CA ILE A 823 -15.53 5.94 17.43
C ILE A 823 -14.02 6.09 17.10
N ARG A 824 -13.65 5.87 15.85
CA ARG A 824 -12.30 6.15 15.31
C ARG A 824 -11.99 7.64 15.31
N TYR A 825 -10.71 7.99 15.48
CA TYR A 825 -10.24 9.38 15.49
C TYR A 825 -9.77 9.88 14.12
N ASN A 826 -9.85 11.19 13.91
CA ASN A 826 -9.32 11.90 12.74
C ASN A 826 -8.13 12.81 13.14
N SER A 827 -7.37 13.33 12.17
CA SER A 827 -6.13 14.10 12.38
C SER A 827 -6.23 15.61 12.10
N HIS A 828 -7.20 16.01 11.26
CA HIS A 828 -7.53 17.41 10.96
C HIS A 828 -8.01 18.12 12.23
N ALA A 829 -7.64 19.38 12.49
CA ALA A 829 -8.16 20.10 13.66
C ALA A 829 -9.65 20.42 13.54
N THR A 830 -10.23 20.85 14.65
CA THR A 830 -11.38 21.74 14.61
C THR A 830 -10.97 23.08 13.96
N ALA A 831 -11.83 23.65 13.13
CA ALA A 831 -11.60 24.97 12.56
C ALA A 831 -12.03 26.11 13.52
N GLU A 832 -11.39 27.27 13.44
CA GLU A 832 -11.80 28.49 14.15
C GLU A 832 -12.34 29.53 13.18
N ILE A 833 -13.45 30.18 13.52
CA ILE A 833 -14.12 31.17 12.67
C ILE A 833 -13.28 32.44 12.56
N LEU A 834 -13.07 32.92 11.33
CA LEU A 834 -12.55 34.23 11.03
C LEU A 834 -13.67 35.08 10.42
N GLU A 835 -13.97 36.23 11.04
CA GLU A 835 -14.94 37.18 10.50
C GLU A 835 -14.32 38.01 9.36
N GLY A 836 -15.08 38.18 8.28
CA GLY A 836 -14.63 38.82 7.04
C GLY A 836 -15.80 39.37 6.21
N PRO A 837 -15.59 39.64 4.91
CA PRO A 837 -16.63 40.13 4.03
C PRO A 837 -17.82 39.16 3.97
N ASP A 838 -19.02 39.70 4.17
CA ASP A 838 -20.31 39.00 4.15
C ASP A 838 -20.50 37.90 5.22
N SER A 839 -19.61 37.75 6.21
CA SER A 839 -19.63 36.64 7.17
C SER A 839 -20.98 36.44 7.87
N GLY A 840 -21.57 35.25 7.66
CA GLY A 840 -22.88 34.86 8.18
C GLY A 840 -24.08 35.18 7.27
N GLU A 841 -23.90 35.84 6.13
CA GLU A 841 -24.98 36.07 5.15
C GLU A 841 -25.29 34.81 4.32
N ALA A 842 -26.51 34.72 3.78
CA ALA A 842 -26.95 33.62 2.92
C ALA A 842 -26.44 33.75 1.48
N ASP A 843 -26.16 32.63 0.80
CA ASP A 843 -25.86 32.62 -0.63
C ASP A 843 -26.36 31.35 -1.34
N GLY A 844 -26.20 31.30 -2.68
CA GLY A 844 -26.58 30.15 -3.51
C GLY A 844 -25.49 29.08 -3.67
N SER A 845 -24.36 29.18 -2.97
CA SER A 845 -23.16 28.40 -3.28
C SER A 845 -23.13 27.08 -2.50
N VAL A 846 -22.75 25.97 -3.15
CA VAL A 846 -22.67 24.64 -2.52
C VAL A 846 -21.24 24.11 -2.50
N MET A 847 -20.97 23.13 -1.64
CA MET A 847 -19.67 22.48 -1.50
C MET A 847 -19.07 21.98 -2.83
N ALA A 848 -17.85 22.39 -3.19
CA ALA A 848 -17.18 21.97 -4.42
C ALA A 848 -16.97 20.45 -4.57
N TYR A 849 -17.47 19.92 -5.70
CA TYR A 849 -17.45 18.50 -6.05
C TYR A 849 -16.07 18.02 -6.54
N ASN A 850 -15.92 16.70 -6.68
CA ASN A 850 -14.79 16.09 -7.37
C ASN A 850 -15.13 14.66 -7.83
N TYR A 851 -14.31 14.06 -8.70
CA TYR A 851 -14.31 12.61 -8.90
C TYR A 851 -13.39 11.91 -7.88
N ARG A 852 -13.49 10.58 -7.74
CA ARG A 852 -12.49 9.77 -7.01
C ARG A 852 -11.95 8.65 -7.89
N LEU A 853 -10.85 8.90 -8.59
CA LEU A 853 -10.20 7.88 -9.42
C LEU A 853 -9.65 6.73 -8.53
N ILE A 854 -9.89 5.49 -8.94
CA ILE A 854 -9.18 4.33 -8.39
C ILE A 854 -7.89 4.14 -9.18
N LEU A 855 -6.76 4.22 -8.47
CA LEU A 855 -5.43 4.12 -9.06
C LEU A 855 -4.68 2.89 -8.53
N THR A 856 -3.86 2.29 -9.38
CA THR A 856 -2.95 1.18 -9.01
C THR A 856 -1.57 1.36 -9.63
N ARG A 857 -0.56 0.71 -9.02
CA ARG A 857 0.81 0.59 -9.53
C ARG A 857 1.11 -0.77 -10.14
N ASP A 858 0.20 -1.74 -10.01
CA ASP A 858 0.36 -3.11 -10.54
C ASP A 858 0.36 -3.12 -12.08
N PRO A 859 1.46 -3.50 -12.75
CA PRO A 859 1.52 -3.57 -14.21
C PRO A 859 0.46 -4.49 -14.84
N ALA A 860 -0.01 -5.52 -14.12
CA ALA A 860 -1.05 -6.43 -14.60
C ALA A 860 -2.46 -5.79 -14.64
N ASN A 861 -2.63 -4.62 -14.03
CA ASN A 861 -3.93 -3.98 -13.79
C ASN A 861 -3.90 -2.45 -13.97
N ARG A 862 -2.89 -1.89 -14.64
CA ARG A 862 -2.65 -0.43 -14.71
C ARG A 862 -2.75 0.10 -16.14
N ILE A 863 -3.66 1.05 -16.34
CA ILE A 863 -3.77 1.85 -17.57
C ILE A 863 -3.25 3.26 -17.31
N MET A 864 -2.19 3.65 -18.01
CA MET A 864 -1.60 4.99 -17.87
C MET A 864 -2.42 6.04 -18.61
N VAL A 865 -2.66 7.18 -17.97
CA VAL A 865 -3.34 8.33 -18.59
C VAL A 865 -2.36 9.03 -19.54
N THR A 866 -2.76 9.19 -20.80
CA THR A 866 -2.03 9.96 -21.82
C THR A 866 -2.39 11.45 -21.73
N LYS A 867 -1.61 12.34 -22.38
CA LYS A 867 -1.94 13.78 -22.38
C LYS A 867 -3.28 14.00 -23.10
N PRO A 868 -4.31 14.58 -22.46
CA PRO A 868 -5.59 14.83 -23.13
C PRO A 868 -5.44 15.74 -24.35
N ALA A 869 -6.21 15.48 -25.42
CA ALA A 869 -6.14 16.26 -26.65
C ALA A 869 -6.60 17.72 -26.45
N ASN A 870 -7.46 17.95 -25.46
CA ASN A 870 -7.97 19.26 -25.03
C ASN A 870 -7.28 19.76 -23.75
N TYR A 871 -6.04 19.35 -23.47
CA TYR A 871 -5.33 19.67 -22.23
C TYR A 871 -5.28 21.19 -21.93
N ASP A 872 -5.92 21.58 -20.83
CA ASP A 872 -5.90 22.92 -20.26
C ASP A 872 -5.02 22.91 -18.99
N ASP A 873 -3.93 23.66 -19.06
CA ASP A 873 -2.95 23.83 -17.99
C ASP A 873 -3.52 24.56 -16.75
N ALA A 874 -4.31 25.62 -16.97
CA ALA A 874 -4.93 26.39 -15.90
C ALA A 874 -6.02 25.56 -15.19
N MET A 875 -6.75 24.73 -15.93
CA MET A 875 -7.70 23.78 -15.34
C MET A 875 -6.99 22.66 -14.56
N ALA A 876 -5.87 22.12 -15.05
CA ALA A 876 -5.08 21.12 -14.33
C ALA A 876 -4.51 21.66 -13.01
N LYS A 877 -4.01 22.90 -13.03
CA LYS A 877 -3.46 23.60 -11.86
C LYS A 877 -4.55 23.99 -10.84
N SER A 878 -5.70 24.47 -11.29
CA SER A 878 -6.82 24.89 -10.41
C SER A 878 -7.65 23.73 -9.82
N ALA A 879 -7.55 22.51 -10.37
CA ALA A 879 -8.28 21.32 -9.90
C ALA A 879 -7.71 20.74 -8.58
N GLY A 880 -7.70 21.55 -7.52
CA GLY A 880 -7.01 21.30 -6.26
C GLY A 880 -7.57 20.17 -5.39
N GLY A 881 -7.11 20.16 -4.13
CA GLY A 881 -7.36 19.09 -3.17
C GLY A 881 -6.51 17.84 -3.43
N GLY A 882 -6.04 17.19 -2.35
CA GLY A 882 -5.16 16.03 -2.48
C GLY A 882 -5.12 15.18 -1.22
N GLY A 883 -5.92 14.11 -1.19
CA GLY A 883 -5.81 13.03 -0.22
C GLY A 883 -5.96 11.67 -0.89
N PHE A 884 -5.26 10.66 -0.40
CA PHE A 884 -5.51 9.27 -0.78
C PHE A 884 -6.30 8.56 0.31
N VAL A 885 -7.24 7.71 -0.08
CA VAL A 885 -7.65 6.55 0.72
C VAL A 885 -6.67 5.43 0.37
N PRO A 886 -5.70 5.09 1.25
CA PRO A 886 -4.71 4.08 0.97
C PRO A 886 -5.27 2.67 1.21
N ASN A 887 -4.47 1.67 0.85
CA ASN A 887 -4.66 0.28 1.25
C ASN A 887 -6.00 -0.33 0.81
N LEU A 888 -6.54 0.06 -0.36
CA LEU A 888 -7.64 -0.71 -0.96
C LEU A 888 -7.11 -2.11 -1.33
N PRO A 889 -7.98 -3.13 -1.37
CA PRO A 889 -7.62 -4.47 -1.83
C PRO A 889 -6.92 -4.46 -3.20
N ASN A 890 -6.09 -5.48 -3.44
CA ASN A 890 -5.35 -5.66 -4.69
C ASN A 890 -4.41 -4.48 -5.08
N GLY A 891 -3.81 -3.83 -4.08
CA GLY A 891 -2.74 -2.82 -4.28
C GLY A 891 -3.23 -1.45 -4.76
N LYS A 892 -4.54 -1.21 -4.67
CA LYS A 892 -5.20 0.01 -5.14
C LYS A 892 -5.18 1.14 -4.09
N VAL A 893 -5.48 2.33 -4.55
CA VAL A 893 -5.82 3.51 -3.73
C VAL A 893 -6.97 4.26 -4.39
N ALA A 894 -7.83 4.91 -3.60
CA ALA A 894 -8.76 5.90 -4.14
C ALA A 894 -8.16 7.29 -3.96
N TRP A 895 -8.06 8.09 -5.02
CA TRP A 895 -7.53 9.45 -4.96
C TRP A 895 -8.69 10.46 -4.87
N ASN A 896 -8.68 11.29 -3.82
CA ASN A 896 -9.62 12.38 -3.59
C ASN A 896 -8.92 13.72 -3.85
N GLY A 897 -9.03 14.19 -5.09
CA GLY A 897 -8.49 15.46 -5.60
C GLY A 897 -9.20 15.82 -6.91
N GLY A 898 -8.70 16.80 -7.67
CA GLY A 898 -9.35 17.22 -8.91
C GLY A 898 -10.60 18.11 -8.68
N ARG A 899 -10.63 18.84 -7.56
CA ARG A 899 -11.75 19.72 -7.18
C ARG A 899 -11.62 21.07 -7.88
N LEU A 900 -12.59 21.40 -8.73
CA LEU A 900 -12.82 22.77 -9.20
C LEU A 900 -13.82 23.49 -8.27
N ILE A 901 -13.56 24.75 -7.96
CA ILE A 901 -14.49 25.63 -7.21
C ILE A 901 -15.19 26.55 -8.22
N GLY A 902 -16.51 26.69 -8.09
CA GLY A 902 -17.37 27.48 -8.98
C GLY A 902 -18.36 26.61 -9.78
N PRO A 903 -17.92 25.70 -10.66
CA PRO A 903 -18.80 24.94 -11.56
C PRO A 903 -19.85 24.06 -10.87
N GLN A 904 -19.68 23.73 -9.59
CA GLN A 904 -20.70 23.00 -8.83
C GLN A 904 -21.98 23.81 -8.61
N ASN A 905 -21.92 25.14 -8.60
CA ASN A 905 -23.06 25.98 -8.20
C ASN A 905 -24.21 25.95 -9.22
N ASP A 906 -23.90 25.70 -10.50
CA ASP A 906 -24.90 25.53 -11.55
C ASP A 906 -25.57 24.13 -11.53
N TYR A 907 -24.87 23.11 -11.03
CA TYR A 907 -25.27 21.70 -11.15
C TYR A 907 -26.59 21.31 -10.44
N PRO A 908 -26.90 21.76 -9.20
CA PRO A 908 -28.13 21.38 -8.51
C PRO A 908 -29.40 21.73 -9.28
N ALA A 909 -29.46 22.93 -9.86
CA ALA A 909 -30.62 23.44 -10.57
C ALA A 909 -30.65 23.10 -12.07
N ALA A 910 -29.51 22.70 -12.65
CA ALA A 910 -29.33 22.39 -14.06
C ALA A 910 -30.19 21.22 -14.57
N ASP A 911 -30.40 21.20 -15.89
CA ASP A 911 -30.89 20.03 -16.61
C ASP A 911 -29.79 18.97 -16.80
N TRP A 912 -30.18 17.75 -17.19
CA TRP A 912 -29.27 16.63 -17.32
C TRP A 912 -28.14 16.84 -18.34
N PRO A 913 -28.37 17.36 -19.56
CA PRO A 913 -27.28 17.71 -20.50
C PRO A 913 -26.27 18.71 -19.91
N THR A 914 -26.74 19.70 -19.15
CA THR A 914 -25.86 20.68 -18.48
C THR A 914 -25.09 20.03 -17.32
N ARG A 915 -25.73 19.16 -16.54
CA ARG A 915 -25.06 18.36 -15.49
C ARG A 915 -24.00 17.41 -16.06
N GLU A 916 -24.27 16.74 -17.17
CA GLU A 916 -23.28 15.91 -17.88
C GLU A 916 -22.08 16.75 -18.34
N ALA A 917 -22.31 17.95 -18.89
CA ALA A 917 -21.24 18.86 -19.29
C ALA A 917 -20.39 19.34 -18.11
N ILE A 918 -21.01 19.70 -16.97
CA ILE A 918 -20.31 20.07 -15.73
C ILE A 918 -19.53 18.87 -15.18
N SER A 919 -20.16 17.70 -15.08
CA SER A 919 -19.55 16.47 -14.57
C SER A 919 -18.33 16.06 -15.40
N LYS A 920 -18.48 16.07 -16.72
CA LYS A 920 -17.39 15.84 -17.66
C LYS A 920 -16.23 16.82 -17.45
N ARG A 921 -16.49 18.10 -17.19
CA ARG A 921 -15.45 19.10 -16.89
C ARG A 921 -14.67 18.75 -15.61
N TYR A 922 -15.32 18.28 -14.55
CA TYR A 922 -14.64 17.79 -13.34
C TYR A 922 -13.77 16.54 -13.62
N LEU A 923 -14.30 15.58 -14.39
CA LEU A 923 -13.57 14.38 -14.78
C LEU A 923 -12.33 14.71 -15.63
N GLU A 924 -12.50 15.55 -16.65
CA GLU A 924 -11.41 16.02 -17.52
C GLU A 924 -10.37 16.80 -16.70
N ALA A 925 -10.78 17.70 -15.81
CA ALA A 925 -9.87 18.42 -14.92
C ALA A 925 -9.07 17.48 -14.01
N MET A 926 -9.69 16.42 -13.48
CA MET A 926 -9.00 15.43 -12.63
C MET A 926 -8.02 14.56 -13.43
N LEU A 927 -8.35 14.18 -14.66
CA LEU A 927 -7.45 13.44 -15.57
C LEU A 927 -6.30 14.33 -16.06
N MET A 928 -6.58 15.59 -16.40
CA MET A 928 -5.56 16.59 -16.73
C MET A 928 -4.63 16.86 -15.55
N ARG A 929 -5.15 16.94 -14.31
CA ARG A 929 -4.31 17.06 -13.12
C ARG A 929 -3.49 15.80 -12.85
N LEU A 930 -4.06 14.59 -13.01
CA LEU A 930 -3.27 13.36 -12.88
C LEU A 930 -2.11 13.35 -13.87
N TRP A 931 -2.37 13.73 -15.13
CA TRP A 931 -1.33 13.86 -16.14
C TRP A 931 -0.30 14.95 -15.79
N TRP A 932 -0.75 16.15 -15.39
CA TRP A 932 0.12 17.27 -15.01
C TRP A 932 1.03 16.92 -13.84
N MET A 933 0.46 16.41 -12.74
CA MET A 933 1.21 15.96 -11.56
C MET A 933 2.21 14.85 -11.87
N GLN A 934 2.02 14.07 -12.94
CA GLN A 934 2.95 12.99 -13.32
C GLN A 934 4.02 13.41 -14.34
N ASN A 935 3.71 14.33 -15.25
CA ASN A 935 4.49 14.56 -16.47
C ASN A 935 4.98 16.01 -16.63
N ASP A 936 4.34 16.97 -15.98
CA ASP A 936 4.62 18.39 -16.22
C ASP A 936 5.72 18.92 -15.28
N PRO A 937 6.69 19.71 -15.76
CA PRO A 937 7.74 20.31 -14.93
C PRO A 937 7.23 21.28 -13.85
N GLU A 938 6.09 21.96 -14.04
CA GLU A 938 5.57 22.94 -13.07
C GLU A 938 4.91 22.31 -11.84
N ALA A 939 4.56 21.02 -11.90
CA ALA A 939 4.14 20.29 -10.70
C ALA A 939 5.27 20.28 -9.65
N SER A 940 4.94 20.12 -8.36
CA SER A 940 5.99 19.95 -7.37
C SER A 940 6.71 18.61 -7.58
N GLU A 941 8.01 18.56 -7.25
CA GLU A 941 8.75 17.29 -7.31
C GLU A 941 8.10 16.22 -6.42
N LYS A 942 7.50 16.65 -5.30
CA LYS A 942 6.69 15.87 -4.37
C LYS A 942 5.44 15.25 -5.04
N GLU A 943 4.71 16.00 -5.85
CA GLU A 943 3.56 15.49 -6.61
C GLU A 943 4.02 14.47 -7.66
N ARG A 944 5.03 14.79 -8.49
CA ARG A 944 5.60 13.83 -9.47
C ARG A 944 6.00 12.53 -8.81
N LYS A 945 6.72 12.60 -7.71
CA LYS A 945 7.15 11.49 -6.86
C LYS A 945 5.98 10.68 -6.28
N GLN A 946 4.95 11.35 -5.79
CA GLN A 946 3.79 10.73 -5.17
C GLN A 946 2.93 10.00 -6.21
N PHE A 947 2.69 10.61 -7.37
CA PHE A 947 1.85 10.06 -8.44
C PHE A 947 2.60 9.18 -9.45
N ALA A 948 3.93 9.13 -9.42
CA ALA A 948 4.76 8.30 -10.29
C ALA A 948 4.29 6.83 -10.35
N GLY A 949 4.12 6.32 -11.58
CA GLY A 949 3.76 4.93 -11.84
C GLY A 949 2.35 4.51 -11.42
N TYR A 950 1.51 5.42 -10.91
CA TYR A 950 0.07 5.16 -10.80
C TYR A 950 -0.61 5.30 -12.18
N GLY A 951 -1.58 4.45 -12.46
CA GLY A 951 -2.55 4.61 -13.54
C GLY A 951 -3.93 4.18 -13.07
N LEU A 952 -4.93 4.34 -13.92
CA LEU A 952 -6.29 3.84 -13.69
C LEU A 952 -6.26 2.32 -13.48
N ALA A 953 -7.06 1.82 -12.55
CA ALA A 953 -7.23 0.38 -12.34
C ALA A 953 -8.06 -0.23 -13.47
N ALA A 954 -7.45 -1.14 -14.25
CA ALA A 954 -8.07 -1.73 -15.44
C ALA A 954 -9.24 -2.67 -15.11
N ASP A 955 -9.31 -3.19 -13.88
CA ASP A 955 -10.41 -4.02 -13.41
C ASP A 955 -11.59 -3.23 -12.81
N GLU A 956 -11.47 -1.92 -12.60
CA GLU A 956 -12.59 -1.03 -12.26
C GLU A 956 -13.15 -0.36 -13.54
N PHE A 957 -14.46 -0.05 -13.52
CA PHE A 957 -15.19 0.70 -14.56
C PHE A 957 -14.87 0.28 -16.02
N PRO A 958 -14.84 -1.03 -16.35
CA PRO A 958 -14.26 -1.53 -17.60
C PRO A 958 -15.06 -1.15 -18.86
N ASP A 959 -16.31 -0.74 -18.71
CA ASP A 959 -17.20 -0.19 -19.74
C ASP A 959 -17.28 1.34 -19.75
N ASN A 960 -16.78 2.01 -18.71
CA ASN A 960 -16.70 3.48 -18.60
C ASN A 960 -15.24 3.97 -18.58
N HIS A 961 -14.43 3.53 -19.54
CA HIS A 961 -13.04 3.97 -19.75
C HIS A 961 -12.11 3.89 -18.52
N HIS A 962 -12.40 3.01 -17.56
CA HIS A 962 -11.67 2.86 -16.29
C HIS A 962 -11.71 4.11 -15.38
N VAL A 963 -12.76 4.93 -15.51
CA VAL A 963 -13.05 6.07 -14.63
C VAL A 963 -14.45 5.93 -14.01
N PRO A 964 -14.70 6.50 -12.82
CA PRO A 964 -15.95 6.29 -12.09
C PRO A 964 -17.19 6.75 -12.88
N TYR A 965 -18.33 6.10 -12.65
CA TYR A 965 -19.57 6.39 -13.36
C TYR A 965 -20.13 7.77 -12.99
N GLU A 966 -20.20 8.09 -11.69
CA GLU A 966 -20.86 9.30 -11.17
C GLU A 966 -19.88 10.24 -10.44
N ILE A 967 -20.15 11.54 -10.50
CA ILE A 967 -19.41 12.59 -9.77
C ILE A 967 -19.80 12.59 -8.28
N TYR A 968 -18.87 12.92 -7.38
CA TYR A 968 -19.20 13.09 -5.96
C TYR A 968 -19.93 14.41 -5.73
N VAL A 969 -21.25 14.39 -5.94
CA VAL A 969 -22.19 15.41 -5.47
C VAL A 969 -22.16 15.43 -3.94
N ARG A 970 -21.65 16.51 -3.35
CA ARG A 970 -21.56 16.67 -1.89
C ARG A 970 -22.84 17.20 -1.27
N GLU A 971 -23.56 18.00 -2.06
CA GLU A 971 -24.66 18.86 -1.65
C GLU A 971 -25.32 19.39 -2.92
N ALA A 972 -26.64 19.30 -3.02
CA ALA A 972 -27.39 19.88 -4.12
C ALA A 972 -28.68 20.53 -3.60
N ARG A 973 -29.85 19.91 -3.84
CA ARG A 973 -31.09 20.30 -3.16
C ARG A 973 -31.18 19.60 -1.82
N ARG A 974 -31.50 20.34 -0.76
CA ARG A 974 -31.94 19.80 0.54
C ARG A 974 -33.43 20.08 0.69
N LEU A 975 -34.20 19.11 1.18
CA LEU A 975 -35.62 19.31 1.48
C LEU A 975 -35.82 20.42 2.52
N VAL A 976 -36.86 21.26 2.41
CA VAL A 976 -37.31 22.12 3.53
C VAL A 976 -38.46 21.40 4.24
N GLY A 977 -38.08 20.43 5.08
CA GLY A 977 -38.99 19.45 5.66
C GLY A 977 -39.72 19.92 6.91
N ARG A 978 -40.37 18.97 7.60
CA ARG A 978 -41.10 19.21 8.86
C ARG A 978 -40.20 19.49 10.07
N SER A 979 -38.91 19.23 9.93
CA SER A 979 -37.83 19.77 10.75
C SER A 979 -36.60 19.92 9.86
N VAL A 980 -35.70 20.82 10.25
CA VAL A 980 -34.36 20.95 9.66
C VAL A 980 -33.39 20.40 10.70
N PHE A 981 -32.44 19.57 10.30
CA PHE A 981 -31.30 19.14 11.12
C PHE A 981 -30.15 20.13 11.00
N THR A 982 -29.47 20.44 12.09
CA THR A 982 -28.62 21.64 12.25
C THR A 982 -27.27 21.33 12.92
N GLU A 983 -26.37 22.32 12.93
CA GLU A 983 -25.14 22.33 13.72
C GLU A 983 -25.39 21.95 15.18
N HIS A 984 -26.48 22.45 15.79
CA HIS A 984 -26.82 22.24 17.20
C HIS A 984 -27.14 20.78 17.52
N ASP A 985 -27.74 20.05 16.58
CA ASP A 985 -28.09 18.64 16.74
C ASP A 985 -26.83 17.73 16.79
N ASN A 986 -25.68 18.25 16.34
CA ASN A 986 -24.38 17.57 16.37
C ASN A 986 -23.54 17.89 17.61
N LYS A 987 -23.89 18.92 18.39
CA LYS A 987 -23.13 19.36 19.57
C LYS A 987 -23.71 18.79 20.86
N VAL A 988 -22.90 18.67 21.91
CA VAL A 988 -23.39 18.20 23.23
C VAL A 988 -24.40 19.21 23.77
N ALA A 989 -25.58 18.74 24.16
CA ALA A 989 -26.64 19.59 24.67
C ALA A 989 -26.44 19.93 26.15
N ASP A 990 -26.71 21.19 26.52
CA ASP A 990 -26.54 21.70 27.89
C ASP A 990 -27.20 20.81 28.95
N GLY A 991 -26.44 20.50 30.00
CA GLY A 991 -26.94 19.76 31.16
C GLY A 991 -27.07 18.24 30.97
N ILE A 992 -26.65 17.69 29.83
CA ILE A 992 -26.47 16.25 29.60
C ILE A 992 -25.10 15.97 28.96
N GLY A 993 -24.76 14.69 28.77
CA GLY A 993 -23.48 14.23 28.21
C GLY A 993 -23.59 13.59 26.82
N ARG A 994 -24.54 14.08 26.00
CA ARG A 994 -24.78 13.65 24.60
C ARG A 994 -25.43 14.79 23.80
N THR A 995 -25.61 14.61 22.49
CA THR A 995 -26.36 15.51 21.62
C THR A 995 -27.82 15.70 22.05
N PRO A 996 -28.56 16.67 21.48
CA PRO A 996 -30.02 16.69 21.54
C PRO A 996 -30.65 15.33 21.28
N ILE A 997 -31.77 15.08 21.96
CA ILE A 997 -32.48 13.81 21.92
C ILE A 997 -33.78 13.99 21.13
N HIS A 998 -33.95 13.19 20.10
CA HIS A 998 -35.12 13.26 19.21
C HIS A 998 -35.99 12.02 19.36
N ALA A 999 -37.22 12.20 19.85
CA ALA A 999 -38.20 11.13 20.08
C ALA A 999 -38.51 10.31 18.82
N ASP A 1000 -38.39 10.91 17.63
CA ASP A 1000 -38.62 10.30 16.33
C ASP A 1000 -37.32 9.96 15.56
N SER A 1001 -36.19 9.75 16.24
CA SER A 1001 -34.90 9.39 15.62
C SER A 1001 -34.96 8.10 14.79
N ILE A 1002 -34.60 8.15 13.51
CA ILE A 1002 -34.59 7.00 12.58
C ILE A 1002 -33.20 6.44 12.27
N ALA A 1003 -32.17 7.24 12.49
CA ALA A 1003 -30.79 6.94 12.15
C ALA A 1003 -29.83 7.72 13.06
N ILE A 1004 -28.54 7.42 12.99
CA ILE A 1004 -27.49 8.23 13.61
C ILE A 1004 -26.45 8.67 12.59
N THR A 1005 -25.90 9.87 12.80
CA THR A 1005 -24.61 10.25 12.22
C THR A 1005 -23.56 10.34 13.34
N ASP A 1006 -22.30 10.15 12.97
CA ASP A 1006 -21.12 10.18 13.84
C ASP A 1006 -19.88 10.77 13.14
N TRP A 1007 -20.02 11.23 11.90
CA TRP A 1007 -19.00 12.03 11.23
C TRP A 1007 -19.00 13.44 11.82
N PRO A 1008 -17.83 14.08 11.99
CA PRO A 1008 -17.77 15.52 12.24
C PRO A 1008 -18.60 16.30 11.22
N VAL A 1009 -19.23 17.39 11.66
CA VAL A 1009 -19.73 18.39 10.73
C VAL A 1009 -18.54 18.92 9.91
N ASP A 1010 -18.57 18.69 8.60
CA ASP A 1010 -17.56 19.17 7.66
C ASP A 1010 -18.18 19.93 6.48
N SER A 1011 -17.41 20.86 5.94
CA SER A 1011 -17.70 21.50 4.66
C SER A 1011 -16.40 21.84 3.94
N VAL A 1012 -16.51 22.08 2.64
CA VAL A 1012 -15.40 22.34 1.72
C VAL A 1012 -15.73 23.56 0.87
N ALA A 1013 -14.71 24.22 0.34
CA ALA A 1013 -14.82 25.48 -0.40
C ALA A 1013 -16.07 25.55 -1.31
N CYS A 1014 -16.93 26.53 -1.05
CA CYS A 1014 -18.09 26.86 -1.85
C CYS A 1014 -17.74 27.93 -2.89
N LEU A 1015 -16.84 28.86 -2.54
CA LEU A 1015 -16.36 29.94 -3.40
C LEU A 1015 -14.85 30.16 -3.27
N ASP A 1016 -14.22 30.60 -4.37
CA ASP A 1016 -12.81 30.96 -4.45
C ASP A 1016 -12.59 32.38 -3.90
N ARG A 1017 -12.70 32.51 -2.57
CA ARG A 1017 -12.38 33.73 -1.81
C ARG A 1017 -11.93 33.36 -0.40
N SER A 1018 -10.97 34.10 0.14
CA SER A 1018 -10.39 33.86 1.46
C SER A 1018 -10.01 35.18 2.16
N VAL A 1019 -9.72 35.10 3.46
CA VAL A 1019 -9.21 36.23 4.27
C VAL A 1019 -7.76 35.95 4.71
N PRO A 1020 -6.97 36.97 5.07
CA PRO A 1020 -5.57 36.77 5.49
C PRO A 1020 -5.44 35.78 6.65
N GLY A 1021 -4.76 34.66 6.41
CA GLY A 1021 -4.56 33.57 7.39
C GLY A 1021 -5.68 32.53 7.42
N GLY A 1022 -6.76 32.71 6.65
CA GLY A 1022 -7.86 31.76 6.54
C GLY A 1022 -7.77 30.84 5.32
N HIS A 1023 -8.62 29.81 5.34
CA HIS A 1023 -8.98 28.97 4.21
C HIS A 1023 -10.00 29.64 3.28
N ASP A 1024 -10.31 28.99 2.17
CA ASP A 1024 -11.35 29.42 1.22
C ASP A 1024 -12.76 29.30 1.82
N ASP A 1025 -13.66 30.18 1.39
CA ASP A 1025 -15.04 30.33 1.91
C ASP A 1025 -15.83 29.01 1.85
N GLY A 1026 -16.33 28.59 3.03
CA GLY A 1026 -17.04 27.32 3.22
C GLY A 1026 -16.17 26.16 3.74
N ILE A 1027 -14.84 26.29 3.81
CA ILE A 1027 -14.02 25.25 4.46
C ILE A 1027 -14.20 25.30 5.98
N PHE A 1028 -14.64 24.18 6.57
CA PHE A 1028 -14.56 23.93 8.01
C PHE A 1028 -14.61 22.42 8.35
N PHE A 1029 -14.11 22.06 9.52
CA PHE A 1029 -14.16 20.70 10.09
C PHE A 1029 -14.38 20.84 11.60
N LEU A 1030 -15.46 20.30 12.16
CA LEU A 1030 -15.87 20.58 13.55
C LEU A 1030 -15.70 19.39 14.50
N ALA A 1031 -14.57 18.69 14.40
CA ALA A 1031 -14.39 17.39 15.05
C ALA A 1031 -14.42 17.40 16.58
N GLU A 1032 -13.73 18.31 17.27
CA GLU A 1032 -13.71 18.30 18.75
C GLU A 1032 -15.07 18.73 19.35
N GLU A 1033 -15.95 19.32 18.55
CA GLU A 1033 -17.28 19.82 18.93
C GLU A 1033 -18.41 18.83 18.56
N SER A 1034 -18.30 18.14 17.43
CA SER A 1034 -19.29 17.16 16.94
C SER A 1034 -19.30 15.87 17.77
N ARG A 1035 -20.47 15.27 17.98
CA ARG A 1035 -20.66 13.95 18.62
C ARG A 1035 -21.71 13.13 17.87
N PRO A 1036 -21.81 11.80 18.11
CA PRO A 1036 -22.83 10.97 17.48
C PRO A 1036 -24.26 11.48 17.76
N ALA A 1037 -24.94 11.90 16.70
CA ALA A 1037 -26.21 12.62 16.69
C ALA A 1037 -27.36 11.75 16.19
N GLN A 1038 -28.58 12.08 16.60
CA GLN A 1038 -29.82 11.41 16.19
C GLN A 1038 -30.46 12.14 15.01
N VAL A 1039 -30.92 11.41 13.98
CA VAL A 1039 -31.54 11.99 12.78
C VAL A 1039 -33.07 11.82 12.85
N PRO A 1040 -33.87 12.89 12.98
CA PRO A 1040 -35.34 12.79 13.11
C PRO A 1040 -36.07 12.28 11.86
N TYR A 1041 -37.11 11.45 12.03
CA TYR A 1041 -38.01 11.00 10.96
C TYR A 1041 -38.62 12.18 10.19
N ARG A 1042 -39.03 13.21 10.93
CA ARG A 1042 -39.59 14.46 10.39
C ARG A 1042 -38.65 15.23 9.45
N CYS A 1043 -37.37 14.90 9.37
CA CYS A 1043 -36.44 15.44 8.37
C CYS A 1043 -36.57 14.75 6.99
N LEU A 1044 -37.22 13.59 6.90
CA LEU A 1044 -37.52 12.92 5.61
C LEU A 1044 -38.88 13.33 5.02
N LEU A 1045 -39.65 14.17 5.73
CA LEU A 1045 -41.05 14.48 5.42
C LEU A 1045 -41.21 15.91 4.88
N ALA A 1046 -41.82 16.05 3.72
CA ALA A 1046 -42.18 17.34 3.12
C ALA A 1046 -43.29 18.05 3.90
N GLN A 1047 -43.37 19.37 3.78
CA GLN A 1047 -44.44 20.17 4.38
C GLN A 1047 -45.75 20.00 3.61
N GLU A 1048 -45.67 19.84 2.29
CA GLU A 1048 -46.78 20.03 1.35
C GLU A 1048 -47.26 18.73 0.70
N VAL A 1049 -46.46 17.65 0.78
CA VAL A 1049 -46.73 16.34 0.21
C VAL A 1049 -46.66 15.28 1.30
N ASP A 1050 -47.73 14.51 1.44
CA ASP A 1050 -47.89 13.53 2.52
C ASP A 1050 -47.32 12.15 2.19
N ASN A 1051 -47.24 11.80 0.90
CA ASN A 1051 -46.81 10.48 0.41
C ASN A 1051 -45.44 10.47 -0.29
N LEU A 1052 -44.58 11.43 0.06
CA LEU A 1052 -43.20 11.50 -0.38
C LEU A 1052 -42.26 11.34 0.82
N LEU A 1053 -41.31 10.40 0.71
CA LEU A 1053 -40.19 10.21 1.63
C LEU A 1053 -38.90 10.72 0.98
N VAL A 1054 -38.03 11.36 1.74
CA VAL A 1054 -36.79 11.95 1.20
C VAL A 1054 -35.58 11.46 2.00
N PRO A 1055 -35.16 10.18 1.85
CA PRO A 1055 -34.05 9.59 2.60
C PRO A 1055 -32.65 10.11 2.26
N VAL A 1056 -32.43 10.70 1.08
CA VAL A 1056 -31.09 11.17 0.64
C VAL A 1056 -30.99 12.70 0.64
N PRO A 1057 -31.74 13.48 -0.16
CA PRO A 1057 -31.72 14.95 -0.12
C PRO A 1057 -32.57 15.49 1.05
N LEU A 1058 -32.36 14.91 2.24
CA LEU A 1058 -33.17 15.11 3.45
C LEU A 1058 -32.98 16.50 4.07
N SER A 1059 -33.89 16.87 4.95
CA SER A 1059 -33.99 18.23 5.48
C SER A 1059 -32.93 18.57 6.53
N ALA A 1060 -31.91 19.32 6.11
CA ALA A 1060 -30.84 19.87 6.96
C ALA A 1060 -30.40 21.26 6.46
N SER A 1061 -29.80 22.05 7.36
CA SER A 1061 -29.05 23.26 6.98
C SER A 1061 -27.76 22.89 6.24
N HIS A 1062 -27.10 23.83 5.57
CA HIS A 1062 -25.76 23.59 5.00
C HIS A 1062 -24.77 23.01 6.04
N VAL A 1063 -24.83 23.48 7.28
CA VAL A 1063 -23.93 23.05 8.36
C VAL A 1063 -24.31 21.68 8.90
N GLY A 1064 -25.59 21.46 9.24
CA GLY A 1064 -26.08 20.15 9.69
C GLY A 1064 -25.97 19.06 8.64
N TRP A 1065 -26.01 19.42 7.35
CA TRP A 1065 -25.79 18.52 6.22
C TRP A 1065 -24.38 17.90 6.22
N GLY A 1066 -23.37 18.62 6.72
CA GLY A 1066 -21.96 18.20 6.74
C GLY A 1066 -21.71 16.82 7.37
N SER A 1067 -22.44 16.48 8.45
CA SER A 1067 -22.36 15.16 9.08
C SER A 1067 -23.34 14.14 8.51
N ILE A 1068 -24.49 14.57 7.97
CA ILE A 1068 -25.55 13.66 7.46
C ILE A 1068 -25.25 13.11 6.06
N ARG A 1069 -24.54 13.87 5.22
CA ARG A 1069 -24.32 13.65 3.77
C ARG A 1069 -23.48 12.42 3.37
N LEU A 1070 -23.51 11.35 4.17
CA LEU A 1070 -22.64 10.18 4.03
C LEU A 1070 -23.43 8.87 3.95
N GLU A 1071 -22.90 7.98 3.13
CA GLU A 1071 -23.54 6.72 2.72
C GLU A 1071 -23.96 5.77 3.86
N PRO A 1072 -23.23 5.63 4.99
CA PRO A 1072 -23.71 4.86 6.14
C PRO A 1072 -24.99 5.44 6.78
N VAL A 1073 -25.13 6.77 6.78
CA VAL A 1073 -26.29 7.48 7.32
C VAL A 1073 -27.46 7.38 6.35
N TRP A 1074 -27.21 7.59 5.05
CA TRP A 1074 -28.22 7.45 4.00
C TRP A 1074 -28.73 6.02 3.83
N MET A 1075 -27.88 4.98 3.97
CA MET A 1075 -28.36 3.58 4.02
C MET A 1075 -29.30 3.35 5.21
N GLN A 1076 -29.01 3.93 6.37
CA GLN A 1076 -29.82 3.77 7.57
C GLN A 1076 -31.15 4.54 7.47
N ALA A 1077 -31.11 5.81 7.06
CA ALA A 1077 -32.31 6.63 6.80
C ALA A 1077 -33.15 6.05 5.66
N GLY A 1078 -32.50 5.49 4.64
CA GLY A 1078 -33.13 4.77 3.54
C GLY A 1078 -33.86 3.51 3.99
N GLU A 1079 -33.20 2.64 4.77
CA GLU A 1079 -33.85 1.47 5.35
C GLU A 1079 -35.04 1.86 6.26
N ALA A 1080 -34.89 2.93 7.05
CA ALA A 1080 -35.99 3.47 7.86
C ALA A 1080 -37.17 4.01 7.02
N ALA A 1081 -36.89 4.68 5.89
CA ALA A 1081 -37.93 5.09 4.94
C ALA A 1081 -38.65 3.88 4.30
N GLY A 1082 -37.93 2.78 4.04
CA GLY A 1082 -38.54 1.53 3.58
C GLY A 1082 -39.50 0.92 4.60
N PHE A 1083 -39.12 0.91 5.89
CA PHE A 1083 -40.02 0.53 6.98
C PHE A 1083 -41.22 1.48 7.11
N ALA A 1084 -41.00 2.79 6.99
CA ALA A 1084 -42.07 3.79 7.06
C ALA A 1084 -43.09 3.64 5.93
N ALA A 1085 -42.64 3.36 4.70
CA ALA A 1085 -43.51 3.09 3.56
C ALA A 1085 -44.36 1.82 3.77
N ALA A 1086 -43.75 0.75 4.30
CA ALA A 1086 -44.45 -0.49 4.63
C ALA A 1086 -45.50 -0.30 5.73
N LEU A 1087 -45.12 0.32 6.85
CA LEU A 1087 -46.03 0.62 7.96
C LEU A 1087 -47.16 1.56 7.55
N ALA A 1088 -46.89 2.59 6.76
CA ALA A 1088 -47.92 3.49 6.23
C ALA A 1088 -48.93 2.73 5.36
N THR A 1089 -48.44 1.89 4.44
CA THR A 1089 -49.30 1.06 3.58
C THR A 1089 -50.13 0.06 4.38
N GLN A 1090 -49.54 -0.61 5.37
CA GLN A 1090 -50.22 -1.57 6.26
C GLN A 1090 -51.32 -0.90 7.10
N ASN A 1091 -51.07 0.33 7.58
CA ASN A 1091 -52.04 1.11 8.36
C ASN A 1091 -52.98 1.96 7.49
N SER A 1092 -52.96 1.80 6.15
CA SER A 1092 -53.76 2.58 5.19
C SER A 1092 -53.63 4.12 5.36
N THR A 1093 -52.45 4.58 5.77
CA THR A 1093 -52.10 5.99 5.98
C THR A 1093 -50.96 6.41 5.04
N THR A 1094 -50.58 7.68 5.08
CA THR A 1094 -49.41 8.21 4.37
C THR A 1094 -48.20 8.28 5.33
N PRO A 1095 -46.94 8.18 4.87
CA PRO A 1095 -45.75 8.36 5.71
C PRO A 1095 -45.79 9.61 6.59
N ALA A 1096 -46.29 10.72 6.07
CA ALA A 1096 -46.49 11.97 6.80
C ALA A 1096 -47.54 11.95 7.92
N LYS A 1097 -48.33 10.88 8.00
CA LYS A 1097 -49.44 10.65 8.96
C LYS A 1097 -49.32 9.26 9.60
N LEU A 1098 -48.13 8.66 9.52
CA LEU A 1098 -47.74 7.50 10.30
C LEU A 1098 -47.37 7.97 11.71
N ASP A 1099 -47.87 7.27 12.73
CA ASP A 1099 -47.45 7.50 14.11
C ASP A 1099 -45.95 7.18 14.26
N PRO A 1100 -45.09 8.15 14.66
CA PRO A 1100 -43.68 7.91 14.85
C PRO A 1100 -43.38 6.79 15.87
N ASP A 1101 -44.20 6.58 16.89
CA ASP A 1101 -43.98 5.52 17.90
C ASP A 1101 -43.99 4.13 17.26
N LEU A 1102 -44.89 3.88 16.30
CA LEU A 1102 -44.92 2.63 15.54
C LEU A 1102 -43.62 2.40 14.74
N LEU A 1103 -43.08 3.47 14.14
CA LEU A 1103 -41.80 3.40 13.43
C LEU A 1103 -40.63 3.20 14.41
N MET A 1104 -40.54 3.98 15.49
CA MET A 1104 -39.49 3.84 16.52
C MET A 1104 -39.44 2.42 17.07
N ARG A 1105 -40.59 1.85 17.41
CA ARG A 1105 -40.69 0.47 17.92
C ARG A 1105 -40.26 -0.56 16.88
N LYS A 1106 -40.67 -0.39 15.62
CA LYS A 1106 -40.27 -1.28 14.52
C LYS A 1106 -38.75 -1.23 14.30
N LEU A 1107 -38.15 -0.05 14.28
CA LEU A 1107 -36.71 0.15 14.08
C LEU A 1107 -35.89 -0.45 15.23
N ALA A 1108 -36.25 -0.15 16.48
CA ALA A 1108 -35.61 -0.73 17.67
C ALA A 1108 -35.72 -2.27 17.71
N SER A 1109 -36.85 -2.82 17.25
CA SER A 1109 -37.07 -4.28 17.15
C SER A 1109 -36.47 -4.92 15.90
N SER A 1110 -35.86 -4.13 15.00
CA SER A 1110 -35.28 -4.59 13.73
C SER A 1110 -33.77 -4.30 13.64
N HIS A 1111 -33.11 -4.14 14.80
CA HIS A 1111 -31.66 -3.90 14.90
C HIS A 1111 -31.17 -2.64 14.16
N VAL A 1112 -32.00 -1.59 14.10
CA VAL A 1112 -31.61 -0.27 13.58
C VAL A 1112 -31.21 0.63 14.74
N MET A 1113 -30.02 1.21 14.67
CA MET A 1113 -29.46 2.09 15.71
C MET A 1113 -30.09 3.49 15.65
N ILE A 1114 -31.20 3.66 16.37
CA ILE A 1114 -31.90 4.93 16.54
C ILE A 1114 -31.35 5.77 17.70
N SER A 1115 -30.50 5.20 18.55
CA SER A 1115 -29.68 5.88 19.56
C SER A 1115 -28.28 5.29 19.60
N PHE A 1116 -27.26 6.13 19.43
CA PHE A 1116 -25.87 5.72 19.65
C PHE A 1116 -25.62 5.44 21.14
N PHE A 1117 -24.87 4.37 21.41
CA PHE A 1117 -24.31 4.04 22.72
C PHE A 1117 -22.93 3.39 22.54
N ASN A 1118 -22.03 3.64 23.50
CA ASN A 1118 -20.68 3.06 23.55
C ASN A 1118 -20.71 1.55 23.80
N ASP A 1119 -21.69 1.09 24.59
CA ASP A 1119 -21.73 -0.19 25.28
C ASP A 1119 -22.91 -1.09 24.87
N VAL A 1120 -23.54 -0.82 23.73
CA VAL A 1120 -24.68 -1.59 23.20
C VAL A 1120 -24.41 -2.05 21.77
N ASP A 1121 -24.28 -3.37 21.55
CA ASP A 1121 -24.34 -3.95 20.21
C ASP A 1121 -25.80 -4.04 19.77
N VAL A 1122 -26.17 -3.22 18.78
CA VAL A 1122 -27.54 -3.17 18.23
C VAL A 1122 -27.94 -4.46 17.50
N THR A 1123 -26.98 -5.30 17.12
CA THR A 1123 -27.23 -6.55 16.38
C THR A 1123 -27.46 -7.77 17.26
N SER A 1124 -27.52 -7.58 18.58
CA SER A 1124 -27.92 -8.60 19.55
C SER A 1124 -29.45 -8.81 19.58
N ASP A 1125 -29.88 -10.06 19.75
CA ASP A 1125 -31.27 -10.47 19.97
C ASP A 1125 -31.78 -10.22 21.42
N ASP A 1126 -30.94 -9.68 22.30
CA ASP A 1126 -31.31 -9.39 23.70
C ASP A 1126 -32.42 -8.30 23.73
N PRO A 1127 -33.61 -8.59 24.30
CA PRO A 1127 -34.72 -7.62 24.35
C PRO A 1127 -34.40 -6.34 25.15
N ARG A 1128 -33.34 -6.35 25.98
CA ARG A 1128 -32.82 -5.15 26.66
C ARG A 1128 -32.21 -4.16 25.67
N VAL A 1129 -31.70 -4.61 24.51
CA VAL A 1129 -31.15 -3.76 23.44
C VAL A 1129 -32.24 -3.00 22.71
N ALA A 1130 -33.32 -3.66 22.30
CA ALA A 1130 -34.47 -2.98 21.70
C ALA A 1130 -35.09 -1.95 22.67
N ALA A 1131 -35.21 -2.30 23.94
CA ALA A 1131 -35.63 -1.35 24.99
C ALA A 1131 -34.67 -0.16 25.12
N ALA A 1132 -33.35 -0.39 25.13
CA ALA A 1132 -32.34 0.67 25.24
C ALA A 1132 -32.34 1.62 24.03
N GLN A 1133 -32.46 1.08 22.81
CA GLN A 1133 -32.58 1.85 21.58
C GLN A 1133 -33.80 2.77 21.60
N TYR A 1134 -34.97 2.22 21.94
CA TYR A 1134 -36.21 2.98 22.04
C TYR A 1134 -36.16 4.04 23.17
N PHE A 1135 -35.84 3.66 24.40
CA PHE A 1135 -35.80 4.62 25.51
C PHE A 1135 -34.64 5.64 25.39
N GLY A 1136 -33.66 5.38 24.51
CA GLY A 1136 -32.65 6.32 24.05
C GLY A 1136 -33.19 7.46 23.18
N THR A 1137 -34.31 7.29 22.48
CA THR A 1137 -35.04 8.41 21.81
C THR A 1137 -35.96 9.15 22.79
N GLN A 1138 -36.39 8.49 23.86
CA GLN A 1138 -37.31 9.04 24.87
C GLN A 1138 -36.62 9.74 26.06
N GLY A 1139 -35.29 9.94 26.04
CA GLY A 1139 -34.60 10.72 27.07
C GLY A 1139 -34.30 9.98 28.39
N PHE A 1140 -34.38 8.66 28.42
CA PHE A 1140 -34.08 7.87 29.63
C PHE A 1140 -32.58 7.76 29.93
N PHE A 1141 -31.71 8.22 29.03
CA PHE A 1141 -30.25 8.15 29.18
C PHE A 1141 -29.62 9.54 29.03
N SER A 1142 -28.73 9.92 29.96
CA SER A 1142 -28.07 11.23 29.93
C SER A 1142 -26.71 11.24 29.20
N THR A 1143 -26.14 10.08 28.86
CA THR A 1143 -24.85 9.94 28.16
C THR A 1143 -24.95 8.91 27.02
N TYR A 1144 -23.83 8.57 26.40
CA TYR A 1144 -23.71 7.45 25.47
C TYR A 1144 -23.50 6.10 26.16
N ASP A 1145 -23.59 6.00 27.48
CA ASP A 1145 -23.32 4.77 28.23
C ASP A 1145 -24.61 4.25 28.87
N ALA A 1146 -25.23 3.26 28.23
CA ALA A 1146 -26.51 2.69 28.67
C ALA A 1146 -26.38 1.96 30.01
N ARG A 1147 -25.25 1.26 30.20
CA ARG A 1147 -24.85 0.50 31.39
C ARG A 1147 -25.92 -0.52 31.80
N LEU A 1148 -26.39 -1.32 30.84
CA LEU A 1148 -27.56 -2.18 31.00
C LEU A 1148 -27.44 -3.19 32.15
N ASP A 1149 -26.26 -3.78 32.35
CA ASP A 1149 -26.02 -4.72 33.46
C ASP A 1149 -25.72 -4.04 34.82
N ALA A 1150 -25.65 -2.70 34.86
CA ALA A 1150 -25.42 -1.98 36.11
C ALA A 1150 -26.69 -1.97 36.99
N PRO A 1151 -26.55 -1.99 38.33
CA PRO A 1151 -27.69 -1.87 39.25
C PRO A 1151 -28.49 -0.59 39.04
N LEU A 1152 -29.80 -0.69 39.17
CA LEU A 1152 -30.71 0.45 39.16
C LEU A 1152 -30.79 1.08 40.57
N SER A 1153 -30.51 2.38 40.67
CA SER A 1153 -30.70 3.16 41.90
C SER A 1153 -32.14 3.65 42.01
N GLU A 1154 -32.66 3.78 43.24
CA GLU A 1154 -34.02 4.26 43.48
C GLU A 1154 -34.27 5.67 42.89
N ALA A 1155 -33.30 6.59 42.99
CA ALA A 1155 -33.41 7.92 42.38
C ALA A 1155 -33.63 7.86 40.86
N LEU A 1156 -32.89 7.00 40.15
CA LEU A 1156 -33.05 6.81 38.71
C LEU A 1156 -34.36 6.08 38.37
N LYS A 1157 -34.74 5.08 39.19
CA LYS A 1157 -36.00 4.33 39.06
C LYS A 1157 -37.22 5.24 39.19
N THR A 1158 -37.23 6.17 40.15
CA THR A 1158 -38.30 7.16 40.31
C THR A 1158 -38.42 8.05 39.07
N VAL A 1159 -37.30 8.62 38.59
CA VAL A 1159 -37.29 9.48 37.39
C VAL A 1159 -37.75 8.73 36.14
N TRP A 1160 -37.32 7.47 35.96
CA TRP A 1160 -37.77 6.63 34.84
C TRP A 1160 -39.25 6.26 34.92
N LEU A 1161 -39.82 6.03 36.11
CA LEU A 1161 -41.26 5.81 36.28
C LEU A 1161 -42.06 7.08 35.96
N GLU A 1162 -41.65 8.26 36.44
CA GLU A 1162 -42.26 9.54 36.07
C GLU A 1162 -42.27 9.74 34.55
N GLY A 1163 -41.11 9.58 33.90
CA GLY A 1163 -40.97 9.70 32.46
C GLY A 1163 -41.82 8.69 31.68
N PHE A 1164 -41.98 7.48 32.21
CA PHE A 1164 -42.80 6.43 31.60
C PHE A 1164 -44.31 6.70 31.72
N GLU A 1165 -44.79 7.31 32.80
CA GLU A 1165 -46.17 7.79 32.88
C GLU A 1165 -46.42 8.94 31.90
N SER A 1166 -45.50 9.92 31.81
CA SER A 1166 -45.59 10.99 30.80
C SER A 1166 -45.57 10.46 29.36
N LEU A 1167 -44.74 9.46 29.06
CA LEU A 1167 -44.71 8.79 27.76
C LEU A 1167 -46.08 8.17 27.41
N LYS A 1168 -46.65 7.39 28.34
CA LYS A 1168 -47.96 6.74 28.14
C LYS A 1168 -49.13 7.72 27.97
N GLN A 1169 -48.95 8.99 28.37
CA GLN A 1169 -49.90 10.10 28.26
C GLN A 1169 -49.66 10.98 27.02
N GLY A 1170 -48.54 10.79 26.29
CA GLY A 1170 -48.14 11.67 25.18
C GLY A 1170 -47.65 13.05 25.61
N SER A 1171 -47.23 13.22 26.87
CA SER A 1171 -46.85 14.49 27.48
C SER A 1171 -45.35 14.61 27.81
N LEU A 1172 -44.54 13.65 27.34
CA LEU A 1172 -43.10 13.59 27.61
C LEU A 1172 -42.28 14.56 26.75
N ASP A 1173 -41.42 15.33 27.41
CA ASP A 1173 -40.27 15.99 26.80
C ASP A 1173 -38.99 15.17 27.09
N PRO A 1174 -38.32 14.58 26.08
CA PRO A 1174 -37.10 13.80 26.25
C PRO A 1174 -35.92 14.58 26.85
N MET A 1175 -35.79 15.87 26.55
CA MET A 1175 -34.68 16.70 27.04
C MET A 1175 -34.89 17.09 28.51
N VAL A 1176 -36.13 17.34 28.93
CA VAL A 1176 -36.47 17.52 30.35
C VAL A 1176 -36.22 16.23 31.14
N LEU A 1177 -36.61 15.07 30.60
CA LEU A 1177 -36.32 13.79 31.25
C LEU A 1177 -34.82 13.51 31.33
N ALA A 1178 -34.06 13.72 30.26
CA ALA A 1178 -32.62 13.45 30.23
C ALA A 1178 -31.85 14.33 31.24
N ARG A 1179 -32.27 15.59 31.45
CA ARG A 1179 -31.73 16.46 32.52
C ARG A 1179 -32.09 15.94 33.92
N LYS A 1180 -33.31 15.44 34.15
CA LYS A 1180 -33.67 14.76 35.42
C LYS A 1180 -32.81 13.50 35.65
N VAL A 1181 -32.65 12.67 34.62
CA VAL A 1181 -31.79 11.48 34.64
C VAL A 1181 -30.36 11.87 35.00
N HIS A 1182 -29.80 12.89 34.34
CA HIS A 1182 -28.43 13.36 34.62
C HIS A 1182 -28.23 13.83 36.07
N ALA A 1183 -29.26 14.43 36.67
CA ALA A 1183 -29.26 14.81 38.08
C ALA A 1183 -29.41 13.60 39.03
N ALA A 1184 -30.22 12.60 38.67
CA ALA A 1184 -30.40 11.37 39.44
C ALA A 1184 -29.17 10.45 39.40
N GLU A 1185 -28.48 10.35 38.26
CA GLU A 1185 -27.24 9.56 38.11
C GLU A 1185 -26.07 10.10 38.95
N LYS A 1186 -26.16 11.33 39.45
CA LYS A 1186 -25.17 11.96 40.36
C LYS A 1186 -25.46 11.73 41.84
N GLN A 1187 -26.55 11.05 42.20
CA GLN A 1187 -26.94 10.84 43.61
C GLN A 1187 -26.38 9.51 44.14
N THR A 1188 -25.68 9.57 45.27
CA THR A 1188 -25.26 8.38 46.02
C THR A 1188 -26.48 7.74 46.68
N ALA A 1189 -26.99 6.66 46.09
CA ALA A 1189 -28.15 5.91 46.57
C ALA A 1189 -27.82 4.42 46.72
N ALA A 1190 -28.60 3.70 47.52
CA ALA A 1190 -28.50 2.25 47.61
C ALA A 1190 -28.84 1.61 46.24
N ALA A 1191 -28.08 0.57 45.89
CA ALA A 1191 -28.29 -0.20 44.67
C ALA A 1191 -29.32 -1.30 44.89
N ASN A 1192 -30.28 -1.43 43.98
CA ASN A 1192 -31.22 -2.55 43.97
C ASN A 1192 -30.58 -3.83 43.38
N SER A 1193 -31.25 -4.96 43.60
CA SER A 1193 -30.95 -6.24 42.93
C SER A 1193 -31.44 -6.31 41.47
N GLU A 1194 -32.07 -5.25 40.96
CA GLU A 1194 -32.60 -5.13 39.60
C GLU A 1194 -31.63 -4.32 38.73
N THR A 1195 -31.32 -4.80 37.52
CA THR A 1195 -30.43 -4.07 36.60
C THR A 1195 -31.19 -2.99 35.82
N ARG A 1196 -30.46 -2.00 35.29
CA ARG A 1196 -31.01 -0.99 34.37
C ARG A 1196 -31.72 -1.63 33.17
N GLY A 1197 -31.10 -2.63 32.56
CA GLY A 1197 -31.60 -3.30 31.36
C GLY A 1197 -32.87 -4.13 31.61
N ASP A 1198 -32.91 -4.89 32.72
CA ASP A 1198 -34.08 -5.73 33.05
C ASP A 1198 -35.33 -4.88 33.31
N PHE A 1199 -35.15 -3.77 34.03
CA PHE A 1199 -36.22 -2.81 34.31
C PHE A 1199 -36.74 -2.15 33.02
N LEU A 1200 -35.86 -1.66 32.15
CA LEU A 1200 -36.24 -1.09 30.85
C LEU A 1200 -36.93 -2.13 29.95
N ALA A 1201 -36.46 -3.38 29.93
CA ALA A 1201 -37.16 -4.46 29.24
C ALA A 1201 -38.53 -4.78 29.87
N GLY A 1202 -38.70 -4.55 31.18
CA GLY A 1202 -40.00 -4.55 31.86
C GLY A 1202 -40.95 -3.49 31.31
N LEU A 1203 -40.50 -2.23 31.26
CA LEU A 1203 -41.28 -1.11 30.69
C LEU A 1203 -41.64 -1.36 29.22
N TRP A 1204 -40.66 -1.78 28.41
CA TRP A 1204 -40.81 -2.13 27.00
C TRP A 1204 -41.91 -3.18 26.75
N ARG A 1205 -41.89 -4.28 27.52
CA ARG A 1205 -42.93 -5.34 27.44
C ARG A 1205 -44.32 -4.87 27.88
N SER A 1206 -44.45 -3.72 28.54
CA SER A 1206 -45.75 -3.11 28.86
C SER A 1206 -46.26 -2.17 27.76
N LEU A 1207 -45.36 -1.58 26.95
CA LEU A 1207 -45.73 -0.83 25.74
C LEU A 1207 -46.28 -1.72 24.64
N ALA A 1208 -45.73 -2.93 24.48
CA ALA A 1208 -46.15 -3.94 23.50
C ALA A 1208 -47.50 -4.63 23.79
N LYS A 1209 -48.31 -4.07 24.71
CA LYS A 1209 -49.70 -4.48 25.00
C LYS A 1209 -50.73 -3.40 24.61
N ARG A 1210 -50.27 -2.38 23.88
CA ARG A 1210 -51.08 -1.42 23.11
C ARG A 1210 -50.80 -1.68 21.64
#